data_AF-A0A3B0S995-F1
#
_entry.id   AF-A0A3B0S995-F1
#
_cell.length_a   1.000
_cell.length_b   1.000
_cell.length_c   1.000
_cell.angle_alpha   90.00
_cell.angle_beta   90.00
_cell.angle_gamma   90.00
#
_symmetry.space_group_name_H-M   'P 1'
#
loop_
_entity.id
_entity.type
_entity.pdbx_description
1 polymer ?
#
loop_
_entity_poly.entity_id
_entity_poly.type
_entity_poly.pdbx_seq_one_letter_code
_entity_poly.pdbx_strand_id
1 'polypeptide(L)'
;NRSVVLDWAATVTGQVGQDPKRWFISVKPVLDFSEIDPSEVALKEAKRIIADPEITRSGKVKIALTGEAALNGEEFQSVTQGAALAGIVSFFLVTIVIWLGMPVARLIIPALSLLVLGFMVNIGFATVAVGSLNMISVAFAVLFIGLGIDYAIHTVLRYWEERVRGRDNLQAIAAAAHHAGPALALCTLTTSLAFLAFVPSDFVGMAQLGIIAAGGIVVALIASLTLIPAVLAKMDITPKEKHLLNTPVLPKPVWQHLRLGTTVFTVLVAIAAIVLLHDVRFDGDPVNLKDPTSPSVVAFKELLKSQPGEAYAAQIIVKDAETAEQLVPRLQQLDSVKSVRWADSFLPARQEAKLQQLSSLAGIVPSGHLQIIDITPAQRRKALSDIQAALLQIEQTSQASEKLRFEAATLRRALIILNIPQPASNETLALLEHDMFLQLPGLLQRLGEMAVTEPLDIQTLDIDIARRYVTGDGRWRLEVIPRDDLGNETALRAFVADVRQIADNVTGTPVEITGAADVVSSAMKMATIIAFGLVLLVLIPVLRSAVSITLVLAPLVLSALLLLAYTVIFKSPFNFANVIVLPLLLGLGVDSAIHYVMRAREDGAKRQVVDTTTPRAVLISAMTTIGSFGTLWLSPHMGMSSMGELLTIAIIITLITTLIVLPQFIAWTIGRGPVAKAAKQPVDDGAHKA
;
A
#
# COMPACT_ATOMS: atom_id res chain seq x y z
N ASN A 1 -33.12 27.46 10.69
CA ASN A 1 -34.01 26.28 10.67
C ASN A 1 -33.22 24.97 10.75
N ARG A 2 -32.65 24.62 11.91
CA ARG A 2 -32.31 23.23 12.22
C ARG A 2 -33.27 22.80 13.32
N SER A 3 -34.25 21.94 13.01
CA SER A 3 -35.11 21.34 14.04
C SER A 3 -34.28 20.36 14.87
N VAL A 4 -34.25 20.56 16.18
CA VAL A 4 -33.61 19.66 17.14
C VAL A 4 -34.73 18.89 17.83
N VAL A 5 -34.84 17.61 17.52
CA VAL A 5 -35.82 16.71 18.16
C VAL A 5 -35.35 16.43 19.58
N LEU A 6 -36.26 16.52 20.57
CA LEU A 6 -35.92 16.29 21.96
C LEU A 6 -35.66 14.79 22.20
N ASP A 7 -34.51 14.47 22.78
CA ASP A 7 -34.18 13.11 23.21
C ASP A 7 -34.71 12.86 24.62
N TRP A 8 -35.92 12.31 24.70
CA TRP A 8 -36.56 11.98 25.97
C TRP A 8 -35.77 10.98 26.80
N ALA A 9 -35.09 10.01 26.17
CA ALA A 9 -34.28 9.04 26.89
C ALA A 9 -33.12 9.74 27.60
N ALA A 10 -32.34 10.54 26.87
CA ALA A 10 -31.23 11.30 27.44
C ALA A 10 -31.70 12.33 28.49
N THR A 11 -32.88 12.92 28.28
CA THR A 11 -33.46 13.89 29.23
C THR A 11 -33.82 13.24 30.55
N VAL A 12 -34.47 12.07 30.52
CA VAL A 12 -34.86 11.33 31.73
C VAL A 12 -33.64 10.74 32.44
N THR A 13 -32.62 10.27 31.71
CA THR A 13 -31.40 9.71 32.29
C THR A 13 -30.36 10.77 32.69
N GLY A 14 -30.60 12.04 32.39
CA GLY A 14 -29.66 13.14 32.65
C GLY A 14 -28.41 13.13 31.75
N GLN A 15 -28.45 12.44 30.61
CA GLN A 15 -27.35 12.27 29.65
C GLN A 15 -27.47 13.22 28.43
N VAL A 16 -28.23 14.30 28.55
CA VAL A 16 -28.43 15.28 27.48
C VAL A 16 -27.07 15.84 27.01
N GLY A 17 -26.77 15.69 25.73
CA GLY A 17 -25.54 16.21 25.11
C GLY A 17 -24.32 15.27 25.17
N GLN A 18 -24.46 14.02 25.61
CA GLN A 18 -23.43 13.00 25.44
C GLN A 18 -23.38 12.46 23.99
N ASP A 19 -22.24 11.85 23.64
CA ASP A 19 -21.70 11.52 22.30
C ASP A 19 -22.67 11.40 21.10
N PRO A 20 -22.22 11.77 19.89
CA PRO A 20 -23.00 11.56 18.67
C PRO A 20 -23.39 10.09 18.55
N LYS A 21 -24.71 9.81 18.57
CA LYS A 21 -25.25 8.46 18.41
C LYS A 21 -24.75 7.88 17.08
N ARG A 22 -23.94 6.83 17.18
CA ARG A 22 -23.50 6.03 16.03
C ARG A 22 -24.33 4.75 15.99
N TRP A 23 -24.75 4.37 14.80
CA TRP A 23 -25.42 3.11 14.54
C TRP A 23 -24.61 2.32 13.53
N PHE A 24 -24.49 1.02 13.78
CA PHE A 24 -23.79 0.10 12.89
C PHE A 24 -24.83 -0.81 12.23
N ILE A 25 -24.75 -0.92 10.91
CA ILE A 25 -25.57 -1.85 10.13
C ILE A 25 -24.59 -2.76 9.38
N SER A 26 -24.62 -4.05 9.71
CA SER A 26 -23.79 -5.06 9.05
C SER A 26 -24.62 -5.72 7.95
N VAL A 27 -24.15 -5.60 6.70
CA VAL A 27 -24.78 -6.22 5.54
C VAL A 27 -23.78 -7.17 4.89
N LYS A 28 -24.21 -8.38 4.54
CA LYS A 28 -23.39 -9.34 3.79
C LYS A 28 -23.62 -9.12 2.29
N PRO A 29 -22.61 -8.67 1.52
CA PRO A 29 -22.77 -8.49 0.09
C PRO A 29 -22.87 -9.83 -0.63
N VAL A 30 -23.61 -9.85 -1.74
CA VAL A 30 -23.54 -10.93 -2.72
C VAL A 30 -22.36 -10.61 -3.64
N LEU A 31 -21.37 -11.50 -3.69
CA LEU A 31 -20.16 -11.34 -4.50
C LEU A 31 -20.29 -12.12 -5.80
N ASP A 32 -19.91 -11.50 -6.93
CA ASP A 32 -19.89 -12.14 -8.25
C ASP A 32 -18.44 -12.39 -8.70
N PHE A 33 -17.96 -13.61 -8.49
CA PHE A 33 -16.60 -14.00 -8.86
C PHE A 33 -16.39 -14.21 -10.37
N SER A 34 -17.41 -13.97 -11.21
CA SER A 34 -17.25 -13.95 -12.67
C SER A 34 -16.80 -12.59 -13.20
N GLU A 35 -16.98 -11.53 -12.41
CA GLU A 35 -16.52 -10.18 -12.71
C GLU A 35 -15.08 -9.93 -12.21
N ILE A 36 -14.44 -8.89 -12.77
CA ILE A 36 -13.08 -8.50 -12.36
C ILE A 36 -13.05 -7.97 -10.92
N ASP A 37 -14.05 -7.18 -10.51
CA ASP A 37 -14.28 -6.77 -9.12
C ASP A 37 -15.56 -7.44 -8.60
N PRO A 38 -15.45 -8.51 -7.77
CA PRO A 38 -16.60 -9.24 -7.27
C PRO A 38 -17.56 -8.42 -6.41
N SER A 39 -17.10 -7.28 -5.88
CA SER A 39 -17.87 -6.43 -4.98
C SER A 39 -18.56 -5.27 -5.70
N GLU A 40 -18.28 -5.03 -6.98
CA GLU A 40 -18.67 -3.82 -7.71
C GLU A 40 -20.18 -3.58 -7.66
N VAL A 41 -20.98 -4.59 -8.02
CA VAL A 41 -22.45 -4.49 -8.08
C VAL A 41 -23.03 -4.14 -6.70
N ALA A 42 -22.60 -4.86 -5.66
CA ALA A 42 -23.08 -4.66 -4.30
C ALA A 42 -22.67 -3.28 -3.75
N LEU A 43 -21.43 -2.85 -4.00
CA LEU A 43 -20.93 -1.54 -3.55
C LEU A 43 -21.60 -0.39 -4.29
N LYS A 44 -21.86 -0.53 -5.60
CA LYS A 44 -22.55 0.48 -6.39
C LYS A 44 -23.98 0.67 -5.90
N GLU A 45 -24.66 -0.42 -5.57
CA GLU A 45 -26.01 -0.35 -5.00
C GLU A 45 -26.02 0.23 -3.58
N ALA A 46 -25.08 -0.17 -2.73
CA ALA A 46 -24.92 0.43 -1.40
C ALA A 46 -24.67 1.94 -1.50
N LYS A 47 -23.77 2.37 -2.40
CA LYS A 47 -23.50 3.80 -2.66
C LYS A 47 -24.72 4.53 -3.21
N ARG A 48 -25.53 3.90 -4.08
CA ARG A 48 -26.81 4.45 -4.58
C ARG A 48 -27.80 4.70 -3.46
N ILE A 49 -27.98 3.73 -2.55
CA ILE A 49 -28.88 3.85 -1.40
C ILE A 49 -28.37 4.92 -0.43
N ILE A 50 -27.07 4.94 -0.14
CA ILE A 50 -26.46 5.96 0.74
C ILE A 50 -26.61 7.38 0.17
N ALA A 51 -26.55 7.52 -1.16
CA ALA A 51 -26.72 8.79 -1.84
C ALA A 51 -28.18 9.25 -1.97
N ASP A 52 -29.16 8.43 -1.56
CA ASP A 52 -30.58 8.76 -1.68
C ASP A 52 -30.90 10.04 -0.90
N PRO A 53 -31.40 11.10 -1.57
CA PRO A 53 -31.81 12.33 -0.93
C PRO A 53 -32.90 12.12 0.12
N GLU A 54 -33.74 11.09 0.06
CA GLU A 54 -34.75 10.85 1.10
C GLU A 54 -34.11 10.47 2.44
N ILE A 55 -32.96 9.77 2.40
CA ILE A 55 -32.20 9.36 3.58
C ILE A 55 -31.32 10.51 4.08
N THR A 56 -30.76 11.31 3.16
CA THR A 56 -29.76 12.35 3.46
C THR A 56 -30.30 13.78 3.52
N ARG A 57 -31.53 14.06 3.04
CA ARG A 57 -32.14 15.42 2.91
C ARG A 57 -32.14 16.23 4.19
N SER A 58 -32.19 15.57 5.34
CA SER A 58 -32.20 16.26 6.63
C SER A 58 -30.83 16.84 7.01
N GLY A 59 -29.74 16.36 6.39
CA GLY A 59 -28.36 16.65 6.81
C GLY A 59 -28.03 16.20 8.24
N LYS A 60 -28.92 15.40 8.87
CA LYS A 60 -28.82 14.98 10.28
C LYS A 60 -28.04 13.67 10.45
N VAL A 61 -27.85 12.89 9.39
CA VAL A 61 -27.17 11.59 9.41
C VAL A 61 -26.07 11.57 8.35
N LYS A 62 -24.85 11.21 8.75
CA LYS A 62 -23.75 10.90 7.84
C LYS A 62 -23.59 9.38 7.83
N ILE A 63 -23.72 8.77 6.66
CA ILE A 63 -23.53 7.32 6.49
C ILE A 63 -22.15 7.11 5.90
N ALA A 64 -21.39 6.17 6.48
CA ALA A 64 -20.09 5.76 6.01
C ALA A 64 -20.10 4.24 5.78
N LEU A 65 -19.44 3.78 4.72
CA LEU A 65 -19.38 2.37 4.34
C LEU A 65 -17.95 1.86 4.53
N THR A 66 -17.79 0.72 5.19
CA THR A 66 -16.50 0.04 5.36
C THR A 66 -16.70 -1.47 5.43
N GLY A 67 -15.62 -2.21 5.62
CA GLY A 67 -15.56 -3.67 5.59
C GLY A 67 -14.77 -4.18 4.40
N GLU A 68 -14.45 -5.48 4.43
CA GLU A 68 -13.53 -6.11 3.47
C GLU A 68 -13.91 -5.86 2.00
N ALA A 69 -15.19 -6.03 1.64
CA ALA A 69 -15.65 -5.77 0.28
C ALA A 69 -15.42 -4.32 -0.16
N ALA A 70 -15.79 -3.33 0.68
CA ALA A 70 -15.61 -1.92 0.36
C ALA A 70 -14.13 -1.53 0.30
N LEU A 71 -13.33 -2.04 1.25
CA LEU A 71 -11.89 -1.80 1.29
C LEU A 71 -11.17 -2.39 0.09
N ASN A 72 -11.54 -3.59 -0.37
CA ASN A 72 -10.88 -4.26 -1.49
C ASN A 72 -11.33 -3.70 -2.85
N GLY A 73 -12.62 -3.39 -3.03
CA GLY A 73 -13.12 -2.74 -4.24
C GLY A 73 -12.51 -1.36 -4.46
N GLU A 74 -12.44 -0.52 -3.42
CA GLU A 74 -11.78 0.80 -3.52
C GLU A 74 -10.26 0.69 -3.71
N GLU A 75 -9.60 -0.32 -3.13
CA GLU A 75 -8.18 -0.59 -3.38
C GLU A 75 -7.93 -1.00 -4.84
N PHE A 76 -8.74 -1.91 -5.39
CA PHE A 76 -8.67 -2.34 -6.78
C PHE A 76 -8.83 -1.15 -7.75
N GLN A 77 -9.81 -0.28 -7.50
CA GLN A 77 -9.99 0.95 -8.27
C GLN A 77 -8.77 1.88 -8.17
N SER A 78 -8.21 2.06 -6.97
CA SER A 78 -7.05 2.92 -6.75
C SER A 78 -5.79 2.40 -7.44
N VAL A 79 -5.57 1.08 -7.43
CA VAL A 79 -4.44 0.43 -8.10
C VAL A 79 -4.58 0.53 -9.62
N THR A 80 -5.74 0.18 -10.17
CA THR A 80 -5.94 0.18 -11.63
C THR A 80 -5.82 1.57 -12.24
N GLN A 81 -6.49 2.58 -11.66
CA GLN A 81 -6.39 3.96 -12.11
C GLN A 81 -4.99 4.54 -11.89
N GLY A 82 -4.39 4.28 -10.72
CA GLY A 82 -3.05 4.72 -10.39
C GLY A 82 -1.99 4.15 -11.33
N ALA A 83 -2.06 2.86 -11.66
CA ALA A 83 -1.10 2.21 -12.54
C ALA A 83 -1.22 2.66 -14.00
N ALA A 84 -2.45 2.82 -14.51
CA ALA A 84 -2.68 3.32 -15.86
C ALA A 84 -2.10 4.74 -16.04
N LEU A 85 -2.37 5.62 -15.08
CA LEU A 85 -1.80 6.98 -15.08
C LEU A 85 -0.27 6.95 -14.96
N ALA A 86 0.27 6.15 -14.03
CA ALA A 86 1.71 6.02 -13.82
C ALA A 86 2.44 5.51 -15.08
N GLY A 87 1.84 4.57 -15.82
CA GLY A 87 2.36 4.05 -17.09
C GLY A 87 2.39 5.11 -18.19
N ILE A 88 1.30 5.88 -18.36
CA ILE A 88 1.22 6.98 -19.34
C ILE A 88 2.25 8.06 -19.01
N VAL A 89 2.29 8.53 -17.76
CA VAL A 89 3.24 9.56 -17.32
C VAL A 89 4.68 9.07 -17.46
N SER A 90 4.95 7.80 -17.11
CA SER A 90 6.27 7.19 -17.26
C SER A 90 6.70 7.17 -18.72
N PHE A 91 5.83 6.77 -19.65
CA PHE A 91 6.13 6.77 -21.08
C PHE A 91 6.56 8.16 -21.59
N PHE A 92 5.83 9.21 -21.22
CA PHE A 92 6.20 10.58 -21.60
C PHE A 92 7.50 11.05 -20.94
N LEU A 93 7.68 10.75 -19.65
CA LEU A 93 8.88 11.16 -18.91
C LEU A 93 10.14 10.44 -19.46
N VAL A 94 10.06 9.15 -19.72
CA VAL A 94 11.12 8.37 -20.36
C VAL A 94 11.43 8.91 -21.75
N THR A 95 10.41 9.27 -22.53
CA THR A 95 10.59 9.91 -23.84
C THR A 95 11.36 11.22 -23.74
N ILE A 96 11.03 12.07 -22.75
CA ILE A 96 11.73 13.34 -22.50
C ILE A 96 13.19 13.09 -22.09
N VAL A 97 13.44 12.16 -21.17
CA VAL A 97 14.80 11.83 -20.72
C VAL A 97 15.66 11.34 -21.88
N ILE A 98 15.12 10.47 -22.74
CA ILE A 98 15.83 9.99 -23.93
C ILE A 98 16.05 11.13 -24.91
N TRP A 99 15.06 12.00 -25.13
CA TRP A 99 15.21 13.16 -26.00
C TRP A 99 16.35 14.08 -25.56
N LEU A 100 16.48 14.33 -24.25
CA LEU A 100 17.58 15.11 -23.67
C LEU A 100 18.92 14.36 -23.69
N GLY A 101 18.88 13.03 -23.53
CA GLY A 101 20.07 12.19 -23.43
C GLY A 101 20.74 11.89 -24.77
N MET A 102 19.94 11.73 -25.82
CA MET A 102 20.40 11.31 -27.16
C MET A 102 21.12 12.44 -27.92
N PRO A 103 22.17 12.12 -28.70
CA PRO A 103 22.89 13.11 -29.50
C PRO A 103 22.04 13.72 -30.62
N VAL A 104 21.08 12.96 -31.15
CA VAL A 104 20.22 13.36 -32.27
C VAL A 104 18.81 12.86 -32.01
N ALA A 105 17.80 13.72 -32.16
CA ALA A 105 16.40 13.39 -31.91
C ALA A 105 15.88 12.21 -32.75
N ARG A 106 16.42 11.99 -33.96
CA ARG A 106 16.04 10.84 -34.81
C ARG A 106 16.37 9.49 -34.15
N LEU A 107 17.35 9.41 -33.25
CA LEU A 107 17.71 8.18 -32.53
C LEU A 107 16.67 7.75 -31.49
N ILE A 108 15.69 8.60 -31.18
CA ILE A 108 14.59 8.28 -30.27
C ILE A 108 13.65 7.25 -30.90
N ILE A 109 13.46 7.30 -32.23
CA ILE A 109 12.53 6.43 -32.96
C ILE A 109 12.83 4.93 -32.76
N PRO A 110 14.06 4.42 -32.98
CA PRO A 110 14.36 3.02 -32.71
C PRO A 110 14.16 2.65 -31.23
N ALA A 111 14.46 3.55 -30.30
CA ALA A 111 14.26 3.30 -28.87
C ALA A 111 12.77 3.19 -28.49
N LEU A 112 11.93 4.13 -28.93
CA LEU A 112 10.49 4.09 -28.72
C LEU A 112 9.83 2.91 -29.45
N SER A 113 10.36 2.50 -30.61
CA SER A 113 9.85 1.32 -31.32
C SER A 113 10.00 0.05 -30.49
N LEU A 114 11.15 -0.12 -29.80
CA LEU A 114 11.36 -1.22 -28.85
C LEU A 114 10.41 -1.11 -27.66
N LEU A 115 10.27 0.10 -27.11
CA LEU A 115 9.39 0.33 -25.96
C LEU A 115 7.95 -0.09 -26.24
N VAL A 116 7.37 0.41 -27.33
CA VAL A 116 5.96 0.15 -27.67
C VAL A 116 5.76 -1.30 -28.11
N LEU A 117 6.53 -1.78 -29.09
CA LEU A 117 6.32 -3.12 -29.64
C LEU A 117 6.75 -4.21 -28.66
N GLY A 118 7.86 -4.01 -27.95
CA GLY A 118 8.31 -4.91 -26.90
C GLY A 118 7.31 -5.00 -25.74
N PHE A 119 6.71 -3.87 -25.35
CA PHE A 119 5.68 -3.87 -24.32
C PHE A 119 4.43 -4.63 -24.75
N MET A 120 3.97 -4.45 -25.99
CA MET A 120 2.84 -5.20 -26.55
C MET A 120 3.11 -6.71 -26.57
N VAL A 121 4.31 -7.13 -26.99
CA VAL A 121 4.71 -8.55 -26.97
C VAL A 121 4.77 -9.08 -25.54
N ASN A 122 5.27 -8.27 -24.59
CA ASN A 122 5.36 -8.68 -23.19
C ASN A 122 3.97 -8.84 -22.54
N ILE A 123 3.00 -7.96 -22.85
CA ILE A 123 1.60 -8.15 -22.42
C ILE A 123 1.06 -9.48 -22.99
N GLY A 124 1.29 -9.76 -24.28
CA GLY A 124 0.88 -11.02 -24.89
C GLY A 124 1.50 -12.24 -24.21
N PHE A 125 2.78 -12.16 -23.86
CA PHE A 125 3.47 -13.19 -23.06
C PHE A 125 2.85 -13.34 -21.67
N ALA A 126 2.58 -12.23 -20.96
CA ALA A 126 2.00 -12.25 -19.63
C ALA A 126 0.62 -12.94 -19.61
N THR A 127 -0.22 -12.66 -20.61
CA THR A 127 -1.53 -13.30 -20.76
C THR A 127 -1.42 -14.82 -20.92
N VAL A 128 -0.44 -15.31 -21.68
CA VAL A 128 -0.22 -16.75 -21.90
C VAL A 128 0.43 -17.41 -20.69
N ALA A 129 1.38 -16.74 -20.03
CA ALA A 129 2.19 -17.32 -18.96
C ALA A 129 1.45 -17.38 -17.61
N VAL A 130 0.61 -16.38 -17.30
CA VAL A 130 -0.01 -16.22 -15.98
C VAL A 130 -1.54 -16.21 -16.03
N GLY A 131 -2.15 -15.81 -17.15
CA GLY A 131 -3.60 -15.76 -17.34
C GLY A 131 -4.26 -14.51 -16.76
N SER A 132 -4.02 -14.20 -15.48
CA SER A 132 -4.56 -13.00 -14.81
C SER A 132 -3.47 -12.15 -14.16
N LEU A 133 -3.70 -10.84 -14.10
CA LEU A 133 -2.83 -9.93 -13.37
C LEU A 133 -3.38 -9.73 -11.96
N ASN A 134 -2.50 -9.80 -10.97
CA ASN A 134 -2.80 -9.44 -9.59
C ASN A 134 -2.39 -7.97 -9.34
N MET A 135 -2.77 -7.45 -8.18
CA MET A 135 -2.55 -6.02 -7.84
C MET A 135 -1.07 -5.61 -7.86
N ILE A 136 -0.16 -6.52 -7.51
CA ILE A 136 1.29 -6.28 -7.54
C ILE A 136 1.83 -6.41 -8.96
N SER A 137 1.37 -7.42 -9.71
CA SER A 137 1.90 -7.67 -11.05
C SER A 137 1.56 -6.54 -12.00
N VAL A 138 0.45 -5.82 -11.84
CA VAL A 138 0.11 -4.62 -12.65
C VAL A 138 1.26 -3.59 -12.73
N ALA A 139 2.12 -3.49 -11.71
CA ALA A 139 3.30 -2.63 -11.74
C ALA A 139 4.35 -3.01 -12.81
N PHE A 140 4.25 -4.21 -13.41
CA PHE A 140 5.16 -4.69 -14.45
C PHE A 140 5.22 -3.74 -15.66
N ALA A 141 4.13 -3.03 -15.96
CA ALA A 141 4.09 -2.11 -17.08
C ALA A 141 5.10 -0.97 -16.91
N VAL A 142 5.14 -0.39 -15.71
CA VAL A 142 6.08 0.67 -15.36
C VAL A 142 7.51 0.11 -15.25
N LEU A 143 7.68 -1.10 -14.72
CA LEU A 143 8.96 -1.82 -14.71
C LEU A 143 9.51 -2.03 -16.12
N PHE A 144 8.71 -2.54 -17.06
CA PHE A 144 9.13 -2.75 -18.43
C PHE A 144 9.51 -1.44 -19.13
N ILE A 145 8.76 -0.35 -18.88
CA ILE A 145 9.07 0.94 -19.48
C ILE A 145 10.43 1.48 -19.01
N GLY A 146 10.74 1.34 -17.72
CA GLY A 146 12.01 1.76 -17.15
C GLY A 146 13.19 0.88 -17.56
N LEU A 147 13.00 -0.45 -17.54
CA LEU A 147 14.08 -1.42 -17.71
C LEU A 147 14.29 -1.86 -19.16
N GLY A 148 13.19 -2.02 -19.92
CA GLY A 148 13.26 -2.47 -21.31
C GLY A 148 13.95 -1.44 -22.22
N ILE A 149 13.81 -0.16 -21.89
CA ILE A 149 14.38 0.93 -22.69
C ILE A 149 15.92 1.02 -22.59
N ASP A 150 16.50 0.49 -21.52
CA ASP A 150 17.96 0.46 -21.30
C ASP A 150 18.68 -0.27 -22.44
N TYR A 151 18.12 -1.40 -22.87
CA TYR A 151 18.60 -2.18 -24.00
C TYR A 151 18.66 -1.35 -25.29
N ALA A 152 17.68 -0.47 -25.49
CA ALA A 152 17.68 0.43 -26.63
C ALA A 152 18.73 1.53 -26.48
N ILE A 153 18.83 2.16 -25.31
CA ILE A 153 19.78 3.25 -25.04
C ILE A 153 21.21 2.77 -25.31
N HIS A 154 21.59 1.63 -24.75
CA HIS A 154 22.93 1.06 -24.93
C HIS A 154 23.22 0.69 -26.39
N THR A 155 22.27 0.06 -27.08
CA THR A 155 22.45 -0.34 -28.49
C THR A 155 22.55 0.87 -29.43
N VAL A 156 21.66 1.86 -29.25
CA VAL A 156 21.57 3.04 -30.11
C VAL A 156 22.77 3.98 -29.91
N LEU A 157 23.21 4.19 -28.67
CA LEU A 157 24.41 5.00 -28.40
C LEU A 157 25.68 4.33 -28.93
N ARG A 158 25.76 2.99 -28.87
CA ARG A 158 26.88 2.25 -29.45
C ARG A 158 26.90 2.34 -30.97
N TYR A 159 25.75 2.21 -31.62
CA TYR A 159 25.60 2.48 -33.05
C TYR A 159 26.06 3.89 -33.41
N TRP A 160 25.64 4.90 -32.65
CA TRP A 160 26.05 6.28 -32.88
C TRP A 160 27.57 6.47 -32.75
N GLU A 161 28.20 5.86 -31.74
CA GLU A 161 29.66 5.89 -31.57
C GLU A 161 30.39 5.35 -32.80
N GLU A 162 29.92 4.24 -33.39
CA GLU A 162 30.53 3.66 -34.58
C GLU A 162 30.25 4.46 -35.87
N ARG A 163 29.07 5.12 -35.99
CA ARG A 163 28.80 6.07 -37.07
C ARG A 163 29.73 7.29 -37.01
N VAL A 164 29.95 7.85 -35.82
CA VAL A 164 30.86 8.99 -35.61
C VAL A 164 32.32 8.60 -35.90
N ARG A 165 32.69 7.34 -35.66
CA ARG A 165 34.00 6.77 -36.05
C ARG A 165 34.17 6.56 -37.56
N GLY A 166 33.16 6.90 -38.35
CA GLY A 166 33.22 6.87 -39.81
C GLY A 166 32.83 5.54 -40.45
N ARG A 167 32.24 4.60 -39.71
CA ARG A 167 31.71 3.37 -40.31
C ARG A 167 30.44 3.64 -41.10
N ASP A 168 30.27 2.87 -42.17
CA ASP A 168 29.03 2.84 -42.95
C ASP A 168 27.84 2.31 -42.10
N ASN A 169 26.60 2.60 -42.48
CA ASN A 169 25.40 2.33 -41.68
C ASN A 169 25.30 0.87 -41.24
N LEU A 170 25.36 -0.07 -42.20
CA LEU A 170 25.24 -1.50 -41.91
C LEU A 170 26.42 -2.02 -41.10
N GLN A 171 27.63 -1.52 -41.37
CA GLN A 171 28.83 -1.87 -40.62
C GLN A 171 28.77 -1.37 -39.17
N ALA A 172 28.21 -0.17 -38.95
CA ALA A 172 28.01 0.38 -37.62
C ALA A 172 26.96 -0.40 -36.83
N ILE A 173 25.87 -0.84 -37.47
CA ILE A 173 24.85 -1.71 -36.86
C ILE A 173 25.47 -3.05 -36.44
N ALA A 174 26.20 -3.71 -37.36
CA ALA A 174 26.86 -4.98 -37.07
C ALA A 174 27.89 -4.85 -35.95
N ALA A 175 28.70 -3.77 -35.97
CA ALA A 175 29.67 -3.50 -34.91
C ALA A 175 28.99 -3.22 -33.57
N ALA A 176 27.88 -2.47 -33.56
CA ALA A 176 27.13 -2.20 -32.34
C ALA A 176 26.56 -3.49 -31.74
N ALA A 177 25.97 -4.36 -32.56
CA ALA A 177 25.47 -5.65 -32.12
C ALA A 177 26.60 -6.56 -31.58
N HIS A 178 27.74 -6.62 -32.27
CA HIS A 178 28.88 -7.45 -31.86
C HIS A 178 29.52 -6.98 -30.54
N HIS A 179 29.57 -5.67 -30.29
CA HIS A 179 30.20 -5.13 -29.08
C HIS A 179 29.23 -4.94 -27.91
N ALA A 180 27.99 -4.52 -28.15
CA ALA A 180 27.00 -4.35 -27.09
C ALA A 180 26.30 -5.67 -26.72
N GLY A 181 26.10 -6.56 -27.69
CA GLY A 181 25.34 -7.80 -27.53
C GLY A 181 25.79 -8.68 -26.36
N PRO A 182 27.10 -8.98 -26.17
CA PRO A 182 27.55 -9.82 -25.07
C PRO A 182 27.25 -9.22 -23.68
N ALA A 183 27.40 -7.91 -23.53
CA ALA A 183 27.06 -7.22 -22.28
C ALA A 183 25.55 -7.24 -22.05
N LEU A 184 24.76 -6.91 -23.08
CA LEU A 184 23.30 -6.95 -23.00
C LEU A 184 22.77 -8.36 -22.68
N ALA A 185 23.33 -9.40 -23.28
CA ALA A 185 22.97 -10.79 -23.00
C ALA A 185 23.31 -11.19 -21.56
N LEU A 186 24.45 -10.74 -21.03
CA LEU A 186 24.82 -10.98 -19.64
C LEU A 186 23.87 -10.27 -18.66
N CYS A 187 23.56 -8.99 -18.90
CA CYS A 187 22.57 -8.23 -18.13
C CYS A 187 21.20 -8.92 -18.18
N THR A 188 20.74 -9.32 -19.37
CA THR A 188 19.48 -10.07 -19.55
C THR A 188 19.47 -11.34 -18.72
N LEU A 189 20.53 -12.16 -18.79
CA LEU A 189 20.57 -13.42 -18.06
C LEU A 189 20.57 -13.20 -16.54
N THR A 190 21.38 -12.26 -16.04
CA THR A 190 21.46 -11.95 -14.60
C THR A 190 20.15 -11.36 -14.08
N THR A 191 19.57 -10.38 -14.78
CA THR A 191 18.33 -9.73 -14.36
C THR A 191 17.11 -10.64 -14.51
N SER A 192 16.98 -11.42 -15.60
CA SER A 192 15.92 -12.42 -15.72
C SER A 192 16.00 -13.48 -14.62
N LEU A 193 17.20 -13.96 -14.26
CA LEU A 193 17.36 -14.92 -13.16
C LEU A 193 17.05 -14.30 -11.79
N ALA A 194 17.40 -13.02 -11.58
CA ALA A 194 17.02 -12.31 -10.35
C ALA A 194 15.49 -12.19 -10.22
N PHE A 195 14.77 -11.92 -11.31
CA PHE A 195 13.31 -11.96 -11.32
C PHE A 195 12.75 -13.38 -11.13
N LEU A 196 13.36 -14.40 -11.74
CA LEU A 196 12.95 -15.80 -11.55
C LEU A 196 13.22 -16.33 -10.14
N ALA A 197 14.08 -15.67 -9.35
CA ALA A 197 14.30 -16.00 -7.94
C ALA A 197 13.02 -15.84 -7.08
N PHE A 198 12.01 -15.14 -7.60
CA PHE A 198 10.70 -15.02 -6.98
C PHE A 198 9.78 -16.24 -7.18
N VAL A 199 10.02 -17.05 -8.21
CA VAL A 199 9.14 -18.16 -8.58
C VAL A 199 9.03 -19.25 -7.50
N PRO A 200 10.09 -19.62 -6.78
CA PRO A 200 10.00 -20.61 -5.71
C PRO A 200 9.25 -20.13 -4.45
N SER A 201 8.76 -18.88 -4.40
CA SER A 201 8.09 -18.34 -3.22
C SER A 201 6.61 -18.73 -3.13
N ASP A 202 6.13 -18.90 -1.89
CA ASP A 202 4.70 -19.11 -1.61
C ASP A 202 3.85 -17.85 -1.84
N PHE A 203 4.50 -16.71 -2.12
CA PHE A 203 3.82 -15.45 -2.42
C PHE A 203 3.53 -15.33 -3.92
N VAL A 204 2.38 -15.85 -4.34
CA VAL A 204 1.95 -15.93 -5.75
C VAL A 204 2.10 -14.61 -6.50
N GLY A 205 1.78 -13.48 -5.86
CA GLY A 205 1.89 -12.15 -6.47
C GLY A 205 3.30 -11.83 -6.98
N MET A 206 4.29 -12.15 -6.16
CA MET A 206 5.72 -11.95 -6.44
C MET A 206 6.23 -12.97 -7.48
N ALA A 207 5.83 -14.23 -7.39
CA ALA A 207 6.17 -15.26 -8.37
C ALA A 207 5.68 -14.90 -9.79
N GLN A 208 4.42 -14.46 -9.92
CA GLN A 208 3.84 -14.04 -11.20
C GLN A 208 4.54 -12.80 -11.76
N LEU A 209 4.83 -11.79 -10.92
CA LEU A 209 5.61 -10.63 -11.34
C LEU A 209 7.00 -11.06 -11.85
N GLY A 210 7.66 -11.98 -11.16
CA GLY A 210 8.97 -12.52 -11.56
C GLY A 210 8.95 -13.15 -12.95
N ILE A 211 7.93 -13.97 -13.26
CA ILE A 211 7.77 -14.60 -14.59
C ILE A 211 7.57 -13.53 -15.66
N ILE A 212 6.65 -12.60 -15.45
CA ILE A 212 6.31 -11.55 -16.42
C ILE A 212 7.53 -10.63 -16.68
N ALA A 213 8.22 -10.22 -15.63
CA ALA A 213 9.38 -9.35 -15.75
C ALA A 213 10.58 -10.04 -16.40
N ALA A 214 10.86 -11.31 -16.05
CA ALA A 214 11.92 -12.09 -16.66
C ALA A 214 11.68 -12.29 -18.16
N GLY A 215 10.44 -12.61 -18.55
CA GLY A 215 10.05 -12.73 -19.96
C GLY A 215 10.14 -11.40 -20.70
N GLY A 216 9.70 -10.30 -20.07
CA GLY A 216 9.82 -8.95 -20.63
C GLY A 216 11.25 -8.55 -20.93
N ILE A 217 12.20 -8.87 -20.05
CA ILE A 217 13.62 -8.58 -20.27
C ILE A 217 14.19 -9.39 -21.44
N VAL A 218 13.80 -10.66 -21.58
CA VAL A 218 14.17 -11.48 -22.74
C VAL A 218 13.58 -10.89 -24.04
N VAL A 219 12.32 -10.44 -24.01
CA VAL A 219 11.69 -9.74 -25.14
C VAL A 219 12.44 -8.45 -25.49
N ALA A 220 12.87 -7.68 -24.49
CA ALA A 220 13.66 -6.46 -24.70
C ALA A 220 15.02 -6.76 -25.35
N LEU A 221 15.72 -7.82 -24.92
CA LEU A 221 16.96 -8.26 -25.57
C LEU A 221 16.72 -8.62 -27.03
N ILE A 222 15.72 -9.47 -27.32
CA ILE A 222 15.41 -9.91 -28.68
C ILE A 222 15.08 -8.70 -29.56
N ALA A 223 14.22 -7.80 -29.08
CA ALA A 223 13.87 -6.58 -29.80
C ALA A 223 15.11 -5.66 -30.01
N SER A 224 16.02 -5.57 -29.04
CA SER A 224 17.22 -4.75 -29.17
C SER A 224 18.19 -5.26 -30.24
N LEU A 225 18.26 -6.58 -30.43
CA LEU A 225 19.15 -7.22 -31.41
C LEU A 225 18.50 -7.42 -32.79
N THR A 226 17.19 -7.23 -32.91
CA THR A 226 16.45 -7.46 -34.17
C THR A 226 15.74 -6.20 -34.66
N LEU A 227 14.79 -5.69 -33.87
CA LEU A 227 13.95 -4.54 -34.22
C LEU A 227 14.77 -3.26 -34.37
N ILE A 228 15.66 -2.94 -33.41
CA ILE A 228 16.48 -1.72 -33.47
C ILE A 228 17.36 -1.69 -34.72
N PRO A 229 18.16 -2.74 -35.02
CA PRO A 229 18.90 -2.84 -36.28
C PRO A 229 18.04 -2.62 -37.52
N ALA A 230 16.84 -3.23 -37.57
CA ALA A 230 15.95 -3.10 -38.72
C ALA A 230 15.45 -1.66 -38.93
N VAL A 231 15.12 -0.96 -37.84
CA VAL A 231 14.69 0.45 -37.90
C VAL A 231 15.87 1.36 -38.30
N LEU A 232 17.05 1.17 -37.70
CA LEU A 232 18.26 1.93 -38.03
C LEU A 232 18.72 1.72 -39.48
N ALA A 233 18.60 0.50 -40.01
CA ALA A 233 18.92 0.19 -41.40
C ALA A 233 18.07 1.01 -42.38
N LYS A 234 16.78 1.22 -42.08
CA LYS A 234 15.87 2.03 -42.91
C LYS A 234 16.09 3.53 -42.78
N MET A 235 16.48 4.02 -41.60
CA MET A 235 16.57 5.46 -41.34
C MET A 235 17.85 6.11 -41.85
N ASP A 236 18.94 5.34 -41.92
CA ASP A 236 20.31 5.74 -42.25
C ASP A 236 20.68 7.15 -41.73
N ILE A 237 21.01 7.23 -40.44
CA ILE A 237 21.26 8.50 -39.77
C ILE A 237 22.76 8.84 -39.88
N THR A 238 23.08 9.82 -40.71
CA THR A 238 24.45 10.33 -40.90
C THR A 238 24.81 11.41 -39.86
N PRO A 239 25.95 11.30 -39.16
CA PRO A 239 26.45 12.37 -38.30
C PRO A 239 26.84 13.61 -39.12
N LYS A 240 26.28 14.78 -38.79
CA LYS A 240 26.67 16.06 -39.41
C LYS A 240 28.01 16.60 -38.87
N GLU A 241 28.35 16.29 -37.63
CA GLU A 241 29.61 16.69 -36.98
C GLU A 241 30.34 15.47 -36.42
N LYS A 242 31.69 15.49 -36.46
CA LYS A 242 32.56 14.42 -35.95
C LYS A 242 32.79 14.49 -34.43
N HIS A 243 32.12 15.40 -33.72
CA HIS A 243 32.26 15.48 -32.27
C HIS A 243 31.54 14.29 -31.62
N LEU A 244 32.34 13.35 -31.13
CA LEU A 244 31.93 12.55 -29.98
C LEU A 244 31.47 13.53 -28.90
N LEU A 245 30.37 13.22 -28.21
CA LEU A 245 29.96 13.91 -27.00
C LEU A 245 31.03 13.65 -25.92
N ASN A 246 32.16 14.35 -26.03
CA ASN A 246 33.34 14.23 -25.18
C ASN A 246 33.22 15.08 -23.91
N THR A 247 32.02 15.58 -23.58
CA THR A 247 31.81 16.23 -22.29
C THR A 247 31.73 15.14 -21.21
N PRO A 248 32.75 15.02 -20.35
CA PRO A 248 32.70 14.02 -19.29
C PRO A 248 31.54 14.35 -18.37
N VAL A 249 30.75 13.32 -18.02
CA VAL A 249 29.56 13.46 -17.14
C VAL A 249 29.93 14.09 -15.79
N LEU A 250 31.15 13.87 -15.32
CA LEU A 250 31.74 14.51 -14.15
C LEU A 250 33.08 15.17 -14.51
N PRO A 251 33.39 16.39 -14.01
CA PRO A 251 34.63 17.08 -14.32
C PRO A 251 35.88 16.31 -13.86
N LYS A 252 36.90 16.22 -14.72
CA LYS A 252 38.19 15.52 -14.48
C LYS A 252 38.88 15.77 -13.12
N PRO A 253 38.86 16.98 -12.50
CA PRO A 253 39.49 17.19 -11.19
C PRO A 253 38.84 16.41 -10.03
N VAL A 254 37.54 16.11 -10.09
CA VAL A 254 36.82 15.30 -9.09
C VAL A 254 37.40 13.89 -9.02
N TRP A 255 37.78 13.32 -10.17
CA TRP A 255 38.31 11.96 -10.27
C TRP A 255 39.74 11.77 -9.75
N GLN A 256 40.54 12.83 -9.78
CA GLN A 256 41.98 12.74 -9.46
C GLN A 256 42.30 13.04 -7.99
N HIS A 257 41.51 13.90 -7.32
CA HIS A 257 41.81 14.40 -5.97
C HIS A 257 41.14 13.62 -4.84
N LEU A 258 40.24 12.68 -5.12
CA LEU A 258 39.38 12.07 -4.09
C LEU A 258 39.80 10.67 -3.60
N ARG A 259 40.84 10.04 -4.16
CA ARG A 259 41.06 8.58 -4.08
C ARG A 259 41.10 7.94 -2.68
N LEU A 260 41.69 8.56 -1.66
CA LEU A 260 41.72 7.99 -0.31
C LEU A 260 40.52 8.44 0.53
N GLY A 261 40.18 9.73 0.46
CA GLY A 261 39.10 10.33 1.24
C GLY A 261 37.74 9.73 0.93
N THR A 262 37.41 9.50 -0.34
CA THR A 262 36.13 8.86 -0.71
C THR A 262 36.10 7.38 -0.36
N THR A 263 37.19 6.63 -0.50
CA THR A 263 37.20 5.23 -0.07
C THR A 263 36.98 5.11 1.44
N VAL A 264 37.65 5.94 2.24
CA VAL A 264 37.43 6.00 3.69
C VAL A 264 35.99 6.41 4.01
N PHE A 265 35.47 7.44 3.35
CA PHE A 265 34.08 7.88 3.51
C PHE A 265 33.09 6.76 3.16
N THR A 266 33.27 6.08 2.03
CA THR A 266 32.42 4.95 1.62
C THR A 266 32.45 3.81 2.65
N VAL A 267 33.62 3.47 3.18
CA VAL A 267 33.74 2.44 4.23
C VAL A 267 33.03 2.87 5.52
N LEU A 268 33.21 4.13 5.95
CA LEU A 268 32.52 4.66 7.13
C LEU A 268 31.00 4.66 6.95
N VAL A 269 30.51 5.07 5.78
CA VAL A 269 29.09 5.03 5.42
C VAL A 269 28.56 3.60 5.41
N ALA A 270 29.33 2.64 4.89
CA ALA A 270 28.95 1.22 4.92
C ALA A 270 28.85 0.69 6.36
N ILE A 271 29.80 1.03 7.23
CA ILE A 271 29.78 0.65 8.65
C ILE A 271 28.56 1.26 9.35
N ALA A 272 28.29 2.55 9.13
CA ALA A 272 27.11 3.21 9.67
C ALA A 272 25.80 2.54 9.21
N ALA A 273 25.71 2.16 7.92
CA ALA A 273 24.58 1.43 7.39
C ALA A 273 24.38 0.05 8.04
N ILE A 274 25.48 -0.67 8.31
CA ILE A 274 25.45 -1.98 8.99
C ILE A 274 24.87 -1.87 10.41
N VAL A 275 25.23 -0.82 11.16
CA VAL A 275 24.73 -0.59 12.52
C VAL A 275 23.21 -0.43 12.52
N LEU A 276 22.63 0.21 11.49
CA LEU A 276 21.19 0.45 11.37
C LEU A 276 20.39 -0.81 10.99
N LEU A 277 21.03 -1.90 10.57
CA LEU A 277 20.31 -3.09 10.10
C LEU A 277 19.44 -3.76 11.18
N HIS A 278 19.78 -3.60 12.46
CA HIS A 278 18.99 -4.15 13.58
C HIS A 278 17.56 -3.56 13.63
N ASP A 279 17.39 -2.33 13.15
CA ASP A 279 16.14 -1.58 13.28
C ASP A 279 15.25 -1.66 12.03
N VAL A 280 15.61 -2.51 11.05
CA VAL A 280 14.78 -2.75 9.86
C VAL A 280 13.48 -3.44 10.28
N ARG A 281 12.35 -2.84 9.92
CA ARG A 281 11.00 -3.30 10.28
C ARG A 281 10.20 -3.72 9.06
N PHE A 282 9.20 -4.56 9.30
CA PHE A 282 8.14 -4.90 8.36
C PHE A 282 6.83 -4.28 8.86
N ASP A 283 6.00 -3.78 7.95
CA ASP A 283 4.63 -3.37 8.20
C ASP A 283 3.71 -4.44 7.61
N GLY A 284 3.12 -5.21 8.51
CA GLY A 284 2.22 -6.30 8.17
C GLY A 284 0.77 -5.89 8.05
N ASP A 285 0.36 -4.64 8.32
CA ASP A 285 -1.05 -4.27 8.24
C ASP A 285 -1.47 -3.91 6.80
N PRO A 286 -2.33 -4.71 6.14
CA PRO A 286 -2.75 -4.43 4.77
C PRO A 286 -3.51 -3.10 4.63
N VAL A 287 -4.15 -2.60 5.69
CA VAL A 287 -4.89 -1.33 5.64
C VAL A 287 -3.96 -0.15 5.43
N ASN A 288 -2.69 -0.24 5.86
CA ASN A 288 -1.69 0.80 5.63
C ASN A 288 -1.26 0.90 4.17
N LEU A 289 -1.52 -0.12 3.34
CA LEU A 289 -1.21 -0.12 1.91
C LEU A 289 -2.27 0.56 1.05
N LYS A 290 -3.50 0.67 1.58
CA LYS A 290 -4.64 1.26 0.89
C LYS A 290 -4.54 2.79 0.91
N ASP A 291 -5.32 3.44 0.05
CA ASP A 291 -5.41 4.91 0.02
C ASP A 291 -5.99 5.43 1.35
N PRO A 292 -5.22 6.21 2.15
CA PRO A 292 -5.67 6.68 3.45
C PRO A 292 -6.82 7.70 3.39
N THR A 293 -7.07 8.26 2.20
CA THR A 293 -8.13 9.24 1.94
C THR A 293 -9.41 8.60 1.41
N SER A 294 -9.40 7.29 1.11
CA SER A 294 -10.59 6.61 0.61
C SER A 294 -11.70 6.58 1.67
N PRO A 295 -12.99 6.73 1.26
CA PRO A 295 -14.11 6.71 2.20
C PRO A 295 -14.13 5.46 3.09
N SER A 296 -13.80 4.28 2.54
CA SER A 296 -13.80 3.02 3.28
C SER A 296 -12.71 2.93 4.34
N VAL A 297 -11.50 3.44 4.06
CA VAL A 297 -10.37 3.45 5.00
C VAL A 297 -10.58 4.49 6.09
N VAL A 298 -11.10 5.67 5.75
CA VAL A 298 -11.46 6.70 6.75
C VAL A 298 -12.52 6.15 7.71
N ALA A 299 -13.58 5.52 7.17
CA ALA A 299 -14.62 4.89 7.97
C ALA A 299 -14.07 3.75 8.85
N PHE A 300 -13.15 2.94 8.32
CA PHE A 300 -12.49 1.88 9.08
C PHE A 300 -11.67 2.43 10.25
N LYS A 301 -10.86 3.46 10.02
CA LYS A 301 -10.05 4.10 11.08
C LYS A 301 -10.92 4.82 12.11
N GLU A 302 -12.04 5.41 11.70
CA GLU A 302 -13.02 5.98 12.65
C GLU A 302 -13.71 4.90 13.50
N LEU A 303 -13.97 3.72 12.93
CA LEU A 303 -14.51 2.57 13.64
C LEU A 303 -13.53 2.04 14.69
N LEU A 304 -12.26 1.82 14.31
CA LEU A 304 -11.19 1.38 15.21
C LEU A 304 -11.04 2.27 16.44
N LYS A 305 -11.12 3.59 16.26
CA LYS A 305 -11.06 4.55 17.38
C LYS A 305 -12.22 4.41 18.36
N SER A 306 -13.42 4.05 17.88
CA SER A 306 -14.60 3.90 18.73
C SER A 306 -14.74 2.51 19.35
N GLN A 307 -14.22 1.48 18.69
CA GLN A 307 -14.28 0.09 19.14
C GLN A 307 -12.89 -0.56 19.00
N PRO A 308 -11.94 -0.20 19.90
CA PRO A 308 -10.60 -0.76 19.85
C PRO A 308 -10.65 -2.29 19.95
N GLY A 309 -9.96 -2.95 19.03
CA GLY A 309 -9.82 -4.41 18.97
C GLY A 309 -10.90 -5.16 18.21
N GLU A 310 -12.09 -4.59 17.94
CA GLU A 310 -13.18 -5.35 17.30
C GLU A 310 -12.86 -5.78 15.85
N ALA A 311 -12.14 -4.95 15.09
CA ALA A 311 -11.74 -5.31 13.73
C ALA A 311 -10.63 -6.36 13.67
N TYR A 312 -9.93 -6.60 14.78
CA TYR A 312 -8.82 -7.56 14.89
C TYR A 312 -9.17 -8.67 15.88
N ALA A 313 -10.44 -9.09 15.92
CA ALA A 313 -10.86 -10.20 16.77
C ALA A 313 -10.38 -11.54 16.18
N ALA A 314 -9.73 -12.36 17.01
CA ALA A 314 -9.38 -13.73 16.64
C ALA A 314 -10.61 -14.64 16.76
N GLN A 315 -10.63 -15.71 15.98
CA GLN A 315 -11.75 -16.64 15.88
C GLN A 315 -11.29 -18.04 16.28
N ILE A 316 -12.06 -18.74 17.10
CA ILE A 316 -11.81 -20.13 17.51
C ILE A 316 -13.09 -20.92 17.26
N ILE A 317 -12.98 -22.10 16.66
CA ILE A 317 -14.12 -23.01 16.49
C ILE A 317 -13.95 -24.18 17.46
N VAL A 318 -14.95 -24.44 18.29
CA VAL A 318 -14.99 -25.56 19.24
C VAL A 318 -16.14 -26.50 18.90
N LYS A 319 -16.07 -27.73 19.42
CA LYS A 319 -16.97 -28.82 19.02
C LYS A 319 -18.39 -28.64 19.57
N ASP A 320 -18.52 -28.12 20.78
CA ASP A 320 -19.76 -28.05 21.54
C ASP A 320 -19.73 -26.90 22.57
N ALA A 321 -20.87 -26.67 23.23
CA ALA A 321 -21.05 -25.67 24.26
C ALA A 321 -20.17 -25.93 25.50
N GLU A 322 -20.02 -27.20 25.90
CA GLU A 322 -19.24 -27.58 27.09
C GLU A 322 -17.76 -27.20 26.92
N THR A 323 -17.19 -27.45 25.74
CA THR A 323 -15.83 -27.03 25.41
C THR A 323 -15.70 -25.50 25.43
N ALA A 324 -16.71 -24.78 24.92
CA ALA A 324 -16.73 -23.32 24.97
C ALA A 324 -16.71 -22.78 26.42
N GLU A 325 -17.56 -23.33 27.29
CA GLU A 325 -17.67 -22.97 28.70
C GLU A 325 -16.35 -23.18 29.48
N GLN A 326 -15.57 -24.20 29.12
CA GLN A 326 -14.26 -24.45 29.71
C GLN A 326 -13.16 -23.50 29.19
N LEU A 327 -13.23 -23.13 27.90
CA LEU A 327 -12.18 -22.35 27.23
C LEU A 327 -12.31 -20.85 27.46
N VAL A 328 -13.54 -20.33 27.47
CA VAL A 328 -13.84 -18.89 27.58
C VAL A 328 -13.21 -18.25 28.83
N PRO A 329 -13.33 -18.82 30.05
CA PRO A 329 -12.71 -18.23 31.24
C PRO A 329 -11.19 -18.18 31.16
N ARG A 330 -10.56 -19.20 30.55
CA ARG A 330 -9.10 -19.27 30.37
C ARG A 330 -8.61 -18.17 29.42
N LEU A 331 -9.34 -17.96 28.32
CA LEU A 331 -9.05 -16.87 27.37
C LEU A 331 -9.25 -15.50 27.99
N GLN A 332 -10.30 -15.30 28.79
CA GLN A 332 -10.58 -14.04 29.47
C GLN A 332 -9.55 -13.66 30.54
N GLN A 333 -8.78 -14.62 31.05
CA GLN A 333 -7.68 -14.38 32.00
C GLN A 333 -6.41 -13.84 31.33
N LEU A 334 -6.28 -13.89 30.00
CA LEU A 334 -5.13 -13.34 29.30
C LEU A 334 -5.12 -11.81 29.35
N ASP A 335 -3.97 -11.21 29.66
CA ASP A 335 -3.82 -9.75 29.71
C ASP A 335 -4.02 -9.08 28.35
N SER A 336 -3.73 -9.79 27.27
CA SER A 336 -3.93 -9.32 25.90
C SER A 336 -5.39 -9.39 25.43
N VAL A 337 -6.28 -10.06 26.18
CA VAL A 337 -7.70 -10.25 25.85
C VAL A 337 -8.56 -9.26 26.64
N LYS A 338 -9.48 -8.58 25.94
CA LYS A 338 -10.51 -7.72 26.53
C LYS A 338 -11.72 -8.51 26.94
N SER A 339 -12.21 -9.33 26.02
CA SER A 339 -13.46 -10.08 26.16
C SER A 339 -13.51 -11.19 25.11
N VAL A 340 -14.27 -12.24 25.41
CA VAL A 340 -14.58 -13.30 24.45
C VAL A 340 -16.08 -13.27 24.20
N ARG A 341 -16.46 -13.10 22.93
CA ARG A 341 -17.85 -13.03 22.47
C ARG A 341 -18.23 -14.37 21.84
N TRP A 342 -19.33 -14.94 22.32
CA TRP A 342 -19.84 -16.24 21.90
C TRP A 342 -21.36 -16.28 22.11
N ALA A 343 -22.06 -17.36 21.75
CA ALA A 343 -23.53 -17.37 21.75
C ALA A 343 -24.13 -17.04 23.14
N ASP A 344 -23.53 -17.54 24.21
CA ASP A 344 -23.96 -17.25 25.59
C ASP A 344 -23.74 -15.78 26.00
N SER A 345 -22.83 -15.06 25.34
CA SER A 345 -22.62 -13.62 25.59
C SER A 345 -23.84 -12.75 25.26
N PHE A 346 -24.76 -13.27 24.44
CA PHE A 346 -26.03 -12.60 24.11
C PHE A 346 -27.15 -12.95 25.08
N LEU A 347 -26.95 -13.95 25.95
CA LEU A 347 -27.92 -14.31 26.96
C LEU A 347 -27.76 -13.43 28.20
N PRO A 348 -28.82 -12.79 28.70
CA PRO A 348 -28.70 -11.95 29.89
C PRO A 348 -28.36 -12.80 31.13
N ALA A 349 -27.35 -12.41 31.90
CA ALA A 349 -27.11 -13.04 33.19
C ALA A 349 -28.27 -12.76 34.18
N ARG A 350 -28.59 -13.74 35.04
CA ARG A 350 -29.62 -13.65 36.11
C ARG A 350 -31.02 -13.26 35.58
N GLN A 351 -31.49 -13.94 34.52
CA GLN A 351 -32.76 -13.61 33.87
C GLN A 351 -33.95 -13.65 34.81
N GLU A 352 -34.08 -14.70 35.64
CA GLU A 352 -35.22 -14.85 36.56
C GLU A 352 -35.42 -13.62 37.45
N ALA A 353 -34.35 -13.13 38.08
CA ALA A 353 -34.40 -11.95 38.94
C ALA A 353 -34.75 -10.67 38.15
N LYS A 354 -34.24 -10.54 36.92
CA LYS A 354 -34.56 -9.39 36.05
C LYS A 354 -36.00 -9.42 35.56
N LEU A 355 -36.51 -10.60 35.18
CA LEU A 355 -37.89 -10.78 34.74
C LEU A 355 -38.89 -10.50 35.86
N GLN A 356 -38.58 -10.88 37.10
CA GLN A 356 -39.38 -10.51 38.27
C GLN A 356 -39.44 -8.98 38.49
N GLN A 357 -38.34 -8.28 38.23
CA GLN A 357 -38.33 -6.81 38.30
C GLN A 357 -39.12 -6.18 37.15
N LEU A 358 -38.97 -6.69 35.92
CA LEU A 358 -39.69 -6.18 34.75
C LEU A 358 -41.20 -6.40 34.88
N SER A 359 -41.64 -7.55 35.38
CA SER A 359 -43.06 -7.83 35.59
C SER A 359 -43.71 -6.91 36.64
N SER A 360 -42.94 -6.39 37.60
CA SER A 360 -43.44 -5.36 38.53
C SER A 360 -43.72 -4.01 37.87
N LEU A 361 -43.12 -3.76 36.70
CA LEU A 361 -43.37 -2.56 35.88
C LEU A 361 -44.53 -2.77 34.89
N ALA A 362 -44.94 -4.02 34.65
CA ALA A 362 -46.06 -4.34 33.80
C ALA A 362 -47.35 -3.75 34.40
N GLY A 363 -48.00 -2.84 33.67
CA GLY A 363 -49.17 -2.09 34.12
C GLY A 363 -48.88 -0.68 34.64
N ILE A 364 -47.62 -0.31 34.90
CA ILE A 364 -47.22 1.08 35.19
C ILE A 364 -46.90 1.82 33.89
N VAL A 365 -46.21 1.14 32.97
CA VAL A 365 -45.90 1.68 31.65
C VAL A 365 -47.06 1.39 30.70
N PRO A 366 -47.55 2.36 29.91
CA PRO A 366 -48.61 2.12 28.96
C PRO A 366 -48.20 1.05 27.93
N SER A 367 -48.90 -0.08 27.91
CA SER A 367 -48.75 -1.12 26.90
C SER A 367 -49.81 -0.88 25.81
N GLY A 368 -49.44 -0.29 24.66
CA GLY A 368 -50.36 -0.10 23.53
C GLY A 368 -50.10 1.15 22.68
N HIS A 369 -50.88 1.30 21.61
CA HIS A 369 -50.81 2.46 20.72
C HIS A 369 -51.35 3.69 21.46
N LEU A 370 -50.46 4.64 21.76
CA LEU A 370 -50.85 5.93 22.32
C LEU A 370 -51.62 6.73 21.27
N GLN A 371 -52.86 7.12 21.60
CA GLN A 371 -53.63 8.01 20.76
C GLN A 371 -53.10 9.43 20.90
N ILE A 372 -52.60 9.99 19.81
CA ILE A 372 -52.24 11.40 19.72
C ILE A 372 -53.52 12.17 19.46
N ILE A 373 -53.88 13.07 20.37
CA ILE A 373 -55.07 13.92 20.24
C ILE A 373 -54.62 15.25 19.64
N ASP A 374 -55.17 15.60 18.48
CA ASP A 374 -54.93 16.91 17.88
C ASP A 374 -55.59 18.01 18.72
N ILE A 375 -54.77 18.97 19.18
CA ILE A 375 -55.25 20.13 19.93
C ILE A 375 -55.33 21.38 19.06
N THR A 376 -56.30 22.23 19.37
CA THR A 376 -56.50 23.52 18.69
C THR A 376 -55.35 24.50 19.00
N PRO A 377 -55.07 25.47 18.11
CA PRO A 377 -54.06 26.50 18.38
C PRO A 377 -54.31 27.28 19.67
N ALA A 378 -55.58 27.48 20.06
CA ALA A 378 -55.95 28.13 21.31
C ALA A 378 -55.55 27.29 22.54
N GLN A 379 -55.78 25.97 22.49
CA GLN A 379 -55.36 25.05 23.56
C GLN A 379 -53.83 25.00 23.69
N ARG A 380 -53.09 24.96 22.57
CA ARG A 380 -51.63 24.96 22.56
C ARG A 380 -51.04 26.22 23.22
N ARG A 381 -51.60 27.39 22.92
CA ARG A 381 -51.19 28.65 23.55
C ARG A 381 -51.51 28.70 25.03
N LYS A 382 -52.68 28.18 25.43
CA LYS A 382 -53.04 28.08 26.84
C LYS A 382 -52.01 27.23 27.59
N ALA A 383 -51.67 26.05 27.05
CA ALA A 383 -50.65 25.18 27.64
C ALA A 383 -49.28 25.87 27.77
N LEU A 384 -48.84 26.64 26.75
CA LEU A 384 -47.62 27.44 26.83
C LEU A 384 -47.67 28.48 27.98
N SER A 385 -48.79 29.18 28.11
CA SER A 385 -49.01 30.16 29.18
C SER A 385 -48.98 29.50 30.55
N ASP A 386 -49.59 28.32 30.69
CA ASP A 386 -49.61 27.56 31.93
C ASP A 386 -48.18 27.09 32.31
N ILE A 387 -47.39 26.62 31.34
CA ILE A 387 -45.97 26.28 31.54
C ILE A 387 -45.16 27.51 32.00
N GLN A 388 -45.35 28.66 31.36
CA GLN A 388 -44.64 29.89 31.74
C GLN A 388 -44.99 30.33 33.17
N ALA A 389 -46.25 30.20 33.58
CA ALA A 389 -46.70 30.49 34.93
C ALA A 389 -46.07 29.53 35.96
N ALA A 390 -46.01 28.23 35.66
CA ALA A 390 -45.36 27.24 36.51
C ALA A 390 -43.85 27.52 36.66
N LEU A 391 -43.16 27.87 35.58
CA LEU A 391 -41.75 28.24 35.62
C LEU A 391 -41.49 29.50 36.45
N LEU A 392 -42.41 30.47 36.40
CA LEU A 392 -42.33 31.68 37.24
C LEU A 392 -42.48 31.36 38.73
N GLN A 393 -43.36 30.41 39.09
CA GLN A 393 -43.48 29.95 40.47
C GLN A 393 -42.19 29.27 40.95
N ILE A 394 -41.54 28.47 40.09
CA ILE A 394 -40.24 27.85 40.39
C ILE A 394 -39.15 28.92 40.57
N GLU A 395 -39.13 29.96 39.72
CA GLU A 395 -38.19 31.08 39.83
C GLU A 395 -38.31 31.82 41.17
N GLN A 396 -39.54 31.95 41.69
CA GLN A 396 -39.85 32.75 42.89
C GLN A 396 -39.82 31.97 44.20
N THR A 397 -39.94 30.64 44.19
CA THR A 397 -39.98 29.85 45.42
C THR A 397 -38.61 29.76 46.11
N SER A 398 -38.60 29.98 47.42
CA SER A 398 -37.38 29.83 48.24
C SER A 398 -36.98 28.38 48.48
N GLN A 399 -37.87 27.43 48.18
CA GLN A 399 -37.61 25.99 48.31
C GLN A 399 -36.80 25.40 47.15
N ALA A 400 -36.69 26.11 46.02
CA ALA A 400 -35.93 25.66 44.86
C ALA A 400 -34.45 26.02 44.97
N SER A 401 -33.57 25.11 44.53
CA SER A 401 -32.15 25.38 44.44
C SER A 401 -31.86 26.57 43.51
N GLU A 402 -30.77 27.29 43.74
CA GLU A 402 -30.36 28.41 42.90
C GLU A 402 -30.20 28.01 41.43
N LYS A 403 -29.61 26.84 41.17
CA LYS A 403 -29.51 26.26 39.83
C LYS A 403 -30.88 26.05 39.19
N LEU A 404 -31.84 25.45 39.90
CA LEU A 404 -33.18 25.19 39.36
C LEU A 404 -33.91 26.49 39.03
N ARG A 405 -33.80 27.52 39.89
CA ARG A 405 -34.37 28.85 39.64
C ARG A 405 -33.77 29.49 38.40
N PHE A 406 -32.45 29.40 38.22
CA PHE A 406 -31.74 29.92 37.05
C PHE A 406 -32.18 29.22 35.75
N GLU A 407 -32.24 27.90 35.74
CA GLU A 407 -32.66 27.13 34.55
C GLU A 407 -34.14 27.37 34.23
N ALA A 408 -35.01 27.46 35.24
CA ALA A 408 -36.43 27.79 35.05
C ALA A 408 -36.61 29.19 34.45
N ALA A 409 -35.86 30.19 34.93
CA ALA A 409 -35.86 31.53 34.37
C ALA A 409 -35.36 31.55 32.91
N THR A 410 -34.32 30.76 32.61
CA THR A 410 -33.76 30.63 31.26
C THR A 410 -34.77 30.02 30.28
N LEU A 411 -35.38 28.89 30.65
CA LEU A 411 -36.42 28.24 29.83
C LEU A 411 -37.63 29.15 29.65
N ARG A 412 -38.09 29.82 30.71
CA ARG A 412 -39.22 30.77 30.63
C ARG A 412 -38.93 31.88 29.63
N ARG A 413 -37.74 32.49 29.69
CA ARG A 413 -37.31 33.53 28.74
C ARG A 413 -37.28 33.04 27.30
N ALA A 414 -36.79 31.82 27.06
CA ALA A 414 -36.79 31.22 25.73
C ALA A 414 -38.20 31.03 25.16
N LEU A 415 -39.16 30.66 26.02
CA LEU A 415 -40.55 30.43 25.62
C LEU A 415 -41.36 31.73 25.39
N ILE A 416 -40.94 32.88 25.94
CA ILE A 416 -41.69 34.15 25.81
C ILE A 416 -41.89 34.55 24.35
N ILE A 417 -40.88 34.33 23.50
CA ILE A 417 -40.90 34.70 22.08
C ILE A 417 -42.03 33.98 21.33
N LEU A 418 -42.44 32.80 21.79
CA LEU A 418 -43.48 31.99 21.16
C LEU A 418 -44.91 32.40 21.56
N ASN A 419 -45.07 33.27 22.57
CA ASN A 419 -46.39 33.65 23.10
C ASN A 419 -47.01 34.87 22.38
N ILE A 420 -46.34 35.43 21.36
CA ILE A 420 -46.86 36.54 20.57
C ILE A 420 -47.92 36.00 19.59
N PRO A 421 -49.20 36.44 19.64
CA PRO A 421 -50.27 35.88 18.82
C PRO A 421 -50.17 36.33 17.34
N GLN A 422 -49.37 35.60 16.55
CA GLN A 422 -49.24 35.78 15.10
C GLN A 422 -49.44 34.42 14.39
N PRO A 423 -49.84 34.40 13.11
CA PRO A 423 -49.98 33.15 12.35
C PRO A 423 -48.68 32.31 12.33
N ALA A 424 -47.54 32.97 12.12
CA ALA A 424 -46.23 32.33 12.11
C ALA A 424 -45.83 31.72 13.47
N SER A 425 -46.32 32.26 14.59
CA SER A 425 -46.03 31.71 15.93
C SER A 425 -46.84 30.46 16.25
N ASN A 426 -48.04 30.30 15.66
CA ASN A 426 -48.82 29.07 15.77
C ASN A 426 -48.16 27.89 15.07
N GLU A 427 -47.65 28.12 13.85
CA GLU A 427 -46.90 27.10 13.11
C GLU A 427 -45.61 26.73 13.84
N THR A 428 -44.89 27.73 14.37
CA THR A 428 -43.67 27.49 15.17
C THR A 428 -43.97 26.70 16.44
N LEU A 429 -45.07 26.99 17.13
CA LEU A 429 -45.50 26.24 18.32
C LEU A 429 -45.90 24.81 17.99
N ALA A 430 -46.59 24.59 16.87
CA ALA A 430 -46.93 23.24 16.41
C ALA A 430 -45.68 22.44 16.03
N LEU A 431 -44.70 23.07 15.39
CA LEU A 431 -43.40 22.45 15.10
C LEU A 431 -42.62 22.13 16.37
N LEU A 432 -42.62 23.01 17.38
CA LEU A 432 -42.00 22.74 18.67
C LEU A 432 -42.66 21.56 19.38
N GLU A 433 -43.99 21.51 19.45
CA GLU A 433 -44.73 20.38 20.03
C GLU A 433 -44.37 19.08 19.30
N HIS A 434 -44.40 19.09 17.97
CA HIS A 434 -44.02 17.95 17.15
C HIS A 434 -42.60 17.49 17.46
N ASP A 435 -41.60 18.39 17.41
CA ASP A 435 -40.19 18.06 17.66
C ASP A 435 -39.93 17.60 19.10
N MET A 436 -40.70 18.09 20.08
CA MET A 436 -40.62 17.63 21.46
C MET A 436 -41.18 16.23 21.62
N PHE A 437 -42.34 15.90 21.03
CA PHE A 437 -43.04 14.66 21.30
C PHE A 437 -42.88 13.57 20.23
N LEU A 438 -42.22 13.85 19.10
CA LEU A 438 -42.05 12.92 17.97
C LEU A 438 -41.60 11.51 18.38
N GLN A 439 -40.63 11.40 19.30
CA GLN A 439 -40.05 10.11 19.70
C GLN A 439 -40.72 9.49 20.93
N LEU A 440 -41.52 10.25 21.68
CA LEU A 440 -42.04 9.82 22.98
C LEU A 440 -43.03 8.65 22.86
N PRO A 441 -44.02 8.64 21.93
CA PRO A 441 -44.93 7.52 21.79
C PRO A 441 -44.21 6.19 21.52
N GLY A 442 -43.27 6.19 20.58
CA GLY A 442 -42.48 5.00 20.25
C GLY A 442 -41.49 4.59 21.34
N LEU A 443 -41.09 5.50 22.24
CA LEU A 443 -40.29 5.17 23.42
C LEU A 443 -41.16 4.51 24.50
N LEU A 444 -42.34 5.05 24.78
CA LEU A 444 -43.27 4.50 25.76
C LEU A 444 -43.79 3.13 25.33
N GLN A 445 -44.11 2.96 24.05
CA GLN A 445 -44.48 1.66 23.49
C GLN A 445 -43.36 0.63 23.68
N ARG A 446 -42.12 0.97 23.32
CA ARG A 446 -40.96 0.07 23.53
C ARG A 446 -40.74 -0.27 25.01
N LEU A 447 -40.92 0.68 25.92
CA LEU A 447 -40.84 0.40 27.36
C LEU A 447 -41.93 -0.58 27.82
N GLY A 448 -43.15 -0.43 27.30
CA GLY A 448 -44.27 -1.33 27.58
C GLY A 448 -44.03 -2.74 27.05
N GLU A 449 -43.46 -2.87 25.85
CA GLU A 449 -43.06 -4.14 25.25
C GLU A 449 -41.91 -4.82 26.04
N MET A 450 -40.91 -4.05 26.48
CA MET A 450 -39.80 -4.58 27.29
C MET A 450 -40.25 -5.06 28.68
N ALA A 451 -41.35 -4.53 29.23
CA ALA A 451 -41.89 -4.96 30.53
C ALA A 451 -42.53 -6.36 30.49
N VAL A 452 -42.87 -6.87 29.30
CA VAL A 452 -43.55 -8.16 29.09
C VAL A 452 -42.70 -9.08 28.20
N THR A 453 -41.45 -9.29 28.60
CA THR A 453 -40.47 -10.13 27.89
C THR A 453 -40.40 -11.54 28.47
N GLU A 454 -40.12 -12.52 27.61
CA GLU A 454 -39.93 -13.94 27.96
C GLU A 454 -38.44 -14.27 28.22
N PRO A 455 -38.14 -15.39 28.91
CA PRO A 455 -36.76 -15.88 29.04
C PRO A 455 -36.12 -16.13 27.68
N LEU A 456 -34.86 -15.73 27.54
CA LEU A 456 -34.08 -15.94 26.33
C LEU A 456 -33.12 -17.12 26.52
N ASP A 457 -33.14 -18.05 25.57
CA ASP A 457 -32.19 -19.14 25.43
C ASP A 457 -31.59 -19.15 24.02
N ILE A 458 -30.64 -20.05 23.74
CA ILE A 458 -30.00 -20.15 22.42
C ILE A 458 -30.99 -20.52 21.30
N GLN A 459 -32.07 -21.23 21.62
CA GLN A 459 -33.06 -21.69 20.64
C GLN A 459 -34.07 -20.60 20.25
N THR A 460 -34.33 -19.69 21.19
CA THR A 460 -35.22 -18.53 21.06
C THR A 460 -34.46 -17.26 20.65
N LEU A 461 -33.13 -17.28 20.71
CA LEU A 461 -32.29 -16.23 20.14
C LEU A 461 -32.60 -16.04 18.66
N ASP A 462 -32.56 -14.79 18.21
CA ASP A 462 -32.73 -14.46 16.79
C ASP A 462 -31.85 -15.36 15.91
N ILE A 463 -32.47 -15.97 14.89
CA ILE A 463 -31.83 -17.00 14.08
C ILE A 463 -30.58 -16.48 13.35
N ASP A 464 -30.53 -15.19 13.03
CA ASP A 464 -29.37 -14.58 12.39
C ASP A 464 -28.22 -14.35 13.38
N ILE A 465 -28.51 -14.16 14.66
CA ILE A 465 -27.48 -14.12 15.72
C ILE A 465 -27.00 -15.55 16.02
N ALA A 466 -27.92 -16.48 16.25
CA ALA A 466 -27.59 -17.86 16.57
C ALA A 466 -26.70 -18.50 15.48
N ARG A 467 -27.07 -18.35 14.20
CA ARG A 467 -26.30 -18.89 13.06
C ARG A 467 -24.91 -18.28 12.88
N ARG A 468 -24.61 -17.11 13.48
CA ARG A 468 -23.26 -16.52 13.45
C ARG A 468 -22.32 -17.18 14.45
N TYR A 469 -22.84 -17.79 15.51
CA TYR A 469 -22.03 -18.37 16.60
C TYR A 469 -22.19 -19.87 16.75
N VAL A 470 -23.29 -20.46 16.27
CA VAL A 470 -23.55 -21.90 16.31
C VAL A 470 -23.87 -22.38 14.91
N THR A 471 -23.10 -23.35 14.43
CA THR A 471 -23.29 -23.95 13.12
C THR A 471 -24.38 -25.03 13.14
N GLY A 472 -24.95 -25.37 11.99
CA GLY A 472 -25.99 -26.39 11.90
C GLY A 472 -25.56 -27.81 12.32
N ASP A 473 -24.24 -28.07 12.35
CA ASP A 473 -23.64 -29.32 12.85
C ASP A 473 -23.24 -29.25 14.34
N GLY A 474 -23.61 -28.18 15.06
CA GLY A 474 -23.46 -28.07 16.50
C GLY A 474 -22.12 -27.51 17.00
N ARG A 475 -21.23 -27.06 16.10
CA ARG A 475 -19.97 -26.40 16.47
C ARG A 475 -20.19 -24.95 16.87
N TRP A 476 -19.33 -24.45 17.75
CA TRP A 476 -19.44 -23.12 18.35
C TRP A 476 -18.27 -22.25 17.94
N ARG A 477 -18.55 -20.98 17.63
CA ARG A 477 -17.56 -19.96 17.31
C ARG A 477 -17.34 -19.05 18.52
N LEU A 478 -16.08 -18.87 18.91
CA LEU A 478 -15.64 -17.93 19.93
C LEU A 478 -14.86 -16.81 19.23
N GLU A 479 -15.26 -15.57 19.50
CA GLU A 479 -14.61 -14.37 19.00
C GLU A 479 -13.81 -13.73 20.14
N VAL A 480 -12.48 -13.82 20.07
CA VAL A 480 -11.54 -13.32 21.08
C VAL A 480 -11.14 -11.89 20.72
N ILE A 481 -11.62 -10.92 21.50
CA ILE A 481 -11.42 -9.50 21.23
C ILE A 481 -10.19 -9.02 22.02
N PRO A 482 -9.17 -8.45 21.36
CA PRO A 482 -7.97 -7.95 22.03
C PRO A 482 -8.26 -6.70 22.87
N ARG A 483 -7.42 -6.49 23.90
CA ARG A 483 -7.47 -5.31 24.78
C ARG A 483 -6.94 -4.06 24.11
N ASP A 484 -5.81 -4.20 23.43
CA ASP A 484 -5.12 -3.11 22.76
C ASP A 484 -5.49 -3.03 21.29
N ASP A 485 -5.27 -1.87 20.69
CA ASP A 485 -5.32 -1.69 19.24
C ASP A 485 -4.13 -2.43 18.61
N LEU A 486 -4.41 -3.43 17.77
CA LEU A 486 -3.40 -4.31 17.19
C LEU A 486 -2.80 -3.76 15.88
N GLY A 487 -2.91 -2.46 15.63
CA GLY A 487 -2.22 -1.80 14.50
C GLY A 487 -0.69 -1.82 14.55
N ASN A 488 -0.07 -2.36 15.62
CA ASN A 488 1.36 -2.62 15.71
C ASN A 488 1.64 -4.13 15.61
N GLU A 489 2.53 -4.52 14.69
CA GLU A 489 2.94 -5.91 14.47
C GLU A 489 3.41 -6.62 15.76
N THR A 490 4.12 -5.92 16.65
CA THR A 490 4.60 -6.55 17.91
C THR A 490 3.45 -6.93 18.83
N ALA A 491 2.45 -6.05 18.98
CA ALA A 491 1.27 -6.30 19.79
C ALA A 491 0.39 -7.40 19.16
N LEU A 492 0.24 -7.36 17.83
CA LEU A 492 -0.49 -8.35 17.06
C LEU A 492 0.11 -9.75 17.23
N ARG A 493 1.44 -9.88 17.10
CA ARG A 493 2.17 -11.16 17.29
C ARG A 493 2.08 -11.66 18.73
N ALA A 494 2.19 -10.78 19.72
CA ALA A 494 2.04 -11.14 21.13
C ALA A 494 0.64 -11.68 21.42
N PHE A 495 -0.41 -10.98 20.97
CA PHE A 495 -1.80 -11.42 21.12
C PHE A 495 -2.04 -12.80 20.48
N VAL A 496 -1.59 -13.00 19.24
CA VAL A 496 -1.73 -14.30 18.56
C VAL A 496 -0.98 -15.41 19.31
N ALA A 497 0.22 -15.12 19.83
CA ALA A 497 0.99 -16.08 20.61
C ALA A 497 0.28 -16.47 21.92
N ASP A 498 -0.27 -15.50 22.65
CA ASP A 498 -1.00 -15.73 23.90
C ASP A 498 -2.24 -16.59 23.67
N VAL A 499 -3.05 -16.27 22.65
CA VAL A 499 -4.26 -17.03 22.33
C VAL A 499 -3.92 -18.45 21.86
N ARG A 500 -2.85 -18.61 21.05
CA ARG A 500 -2.37 -19.93 20.59
C ARG A 500 -1.96 -20.85 21.74
N GLN A 501 -1.43 -20.32 22.85
CA GLN A 501 -1.09 -21.14 24.03
C GLN A 501 -2.32 -21.84 24.64
N ILE A 502 -3.51 -21.28 24.46
CA ILE A 502 -4.77 -21.85 24.97
C ILE A 502 -5.48 -22.65 23.88
N ALA A 503 -5.47 -22.18 22.63
CA ALA A 503 -6.16 -22.79 21.50
C ALA A 503 -5.30 -22.76 20.23
N ASP A 504 -4.72 -23.92 19.87
CA ASP A 504 -3.87 -24.09 18.68
C ASP A 504 -4.61 -23.78 17.36
N ASN A 505 -5.94 -23.95 17.34
CA ASN A 505 -6.79 -23.78 16.16
C ASN A 505 -7.34 -22.35 15.98
N VAL A 506 -6.75 -21.36 16.67
CA VAL A 506 -7.11 -19.96 16.49
C VAL A 506 -6.84 -19.49 15.06
N THR A 507 -7.78 -18.71 14.52
CA THR A 507 -7.76 -18.13 13.18
C THR A 507 -8.32 -16.70 13.22
N GLY A 508 -8.68 -16.15 12.06
CA GLY A 508 -9.20 -14.79 11.90
C GLY A 508 -8.11 -13.77 11.62
N THR A 509 -8.51 -12.51 11.53
CA THR A 509 -7.71 -11.41 10.99
C THR A 509 -6.29 -11.31 11.60
N PRO A 510 -6.09 -11.40 12.93
CA PRO A 510 -4.74 -11.33 13.49
C PRO A 510 -3.81 -12.47 13.06
N VAL A 511 -4.36 -13.67 12.95
CA VAL A 511 -3.61 -14.88 12.58
C VAL A 511 -3.28 -14.84 11.09
N GLU A 512 -4.23 -14.40 10.26
CA GLU A 512 -4.05 -14.23 8.82
C GLU A 512 -2.98 -13.17 8.52
N ILE A 513 -3.04 -12.02 9.19
CA ILE A 513 -2.07 -10.93 8.99
C ILE A 513 -0.66 -11.36 9.41
N THR A 514 -0.50 -11.94 10.60
CA THR A 514 0.81 -12.37 11.09
C THR A 514 1.38 -13.51 10.25
N GLY A 515 0.56 -14.48 9.85
CA GLY A 515 0.95 -15.57 8.95
C GLY A 515 1.36 -15.06 7.58
N ALA A 516 0.60 -14.13 7.00
CA ALA A 516 0.95 -13.51 5.72
C ALA A 516 2.27 -12.73 5.79
N ALA A 517 2.48 -11.96 6.86
CA ALA A 517 3.73 -11.22 7.08
C ALA A 517 4.95 -12.17 7.16
N ASP A 518 4.81 -13.31 7.85
CA ASP A 518 5.87 -14.32 7.94
C ASP A 518 6.19 -14.97 6.60
N VAL A 519 5.17 -15.32 5.81
CA VAL A 519 5.32 -15.87 4.45
C VAL A 519 6.04 -14.87 3.55
N VAL A 520 5.60 -13.61 3.55
CA VAL A 520 6.16 -12.58 2.66
C VAL A 520 7.57 -12.15 3.08
N SER A 521 7.84 -12.00 4.38
CA SER A 521 9.18 -11.71 4.89
C SER A 521 10.16 -12.86 4.59
N SER A 522 9.71 -14.11 4.71
CA SER A 522 10.53 -15.28 4.37
C SER A 522 10.78 -15.38 2.87
N ALA A 523 9.76 -15.14 2.05
CA ALA A 523 9.87 -15.07 0.59
C ALA A 523 10.88 -14.00 0.14
N MET A 524 10.86 -12.81 0.76
CA MET A 524 11.84 -11.75 0.49
C MET A 524 13.28 -12.22 0.71
N LYS A 525 13.55 -12.80 1.87
CA LYS A 525 14.88 -13.26 2.27
C LYS A 525 15.36 -14.35 1.33
N MET A 526 14.49 -15.32 1.07
CA MET A 526 14.76 -16.41 0.14
C MET A 526 15.05 -15.89 -1.27
N ALA A 527 14.18 -15.05 -1.84
CA ALA A 527 14.37 -14.47 -3.17
C ALA A 527 15.66 -13.65 -3.27
N THR A 528 16.01 -12.88 -2.24
CA THR A 528 17.27 -12.11 -2.19
C THR A 528 18.48 -13.06 -2.25
N ILE A 529 18.48 -14.12 -1.44
CA ILE A 529 19.59 -15.09 -1.39
C ILE A 529 19.70 -15.86 -2.71
N ILE A 530 18.57 -16.32 -3.26
CA ILE A 530 18.54 -17.03 -4.54
C ILE A 530 19.00 -16.11 -5.67
N ALA A 531 18.50 -14.87 -5.75
CA ALA A 531 18.91 -13.90 -6.76
C ALA A 531 20.43 -13.64 -6.70
N PHE A 532 20.97 -13.41 -5.51
CA PHE A 532 22.41 -13.20 -5.33
C PHE A 532 23.22 -14.43 -5.78
N GLY A 533 22.78 -15.63 -5.40
CA GLY A 533 23.42 -16.90 -5.79
C GLY A 533 23.39 -17.14 -7.30
N LEU A 534 22.25 -16.87 -7.95
CA LEU A 534 22.09 -17.01 -9.40
C LEU A 534 22.92 -15.99 -10.18
N VAL A 535 22.96 -14.73 -9.74
CA VAL A 535 23.84 -13.70 -10.30
C VAL A 535 25.30 -14.14 -10.20
N LEU A 536 25.74 -14.62 -9.04
CA LEU A 536 27.09 -15.10 -8.84
C LEU A 536 27.42 -16.30 -9.76
N LEU A 537 26.48 -17.25 -9.87
CA LEU A 537 26.60 -18.42 -10.75
C LEU A 537 26.81 -18.03 -12.22
N VAL A 538 26.23 -16.92 -12.66
CA VAL A 538 26.43 -16.38 -14.02
C VAL A 538 27.74 -15.59 -14.14
N LEU A 539 28.07 -14.75 -13.15
CA LEU A 539 29.25 -13.88 -13.21
C LEU A 539 30.57 -14.67 -13.14
N ILE A 540 30.63 -15.77 -12.38
CA ILE A 540 31.83 -16.60 -12.25
C ILE A 540 32.35 -17.12 -13.61
N PRO A 541 31.57 -17.86 -14.41
CA PRO A 541 32.05 -18.43 -15.68
C PRO A 541 32.32 -17.37 -16.76
N VAL A 542 31.61 -16.23 -16.69
CA VAL A 542 31.72 -15.16 -17.69
C VAL A 542 32.89 -14.24 -17.41
N LEU A 543 33.05 -13.75 -16.17
CA LEU A 543 34.13 -12.83 -15.82
C LEU A 543 35.45 -13.55 -15.54
N ARG A 544 35.42 -14.80 -15.04
CA ARG A 544 36.60 -15.65 -14.77
C ARG A 544 37.69 -14.97 -13.92
N SER A 545 37.33 -13.98 -13.11
CA SER A 545 38.27 -13.20 -12.30
C SER A 545 37.58 -12.74 -11.03
N ALA A 546 38.13 -13.17 -9.89
CA ALA A 546 37.62 -12.76 -8.57
C ALA A 546 37.59 -11.23 -8.43
N VAL A 547 38.61 -10.53 -8.93
CA VAL A 547 38.67 -9.07 -8.89
C VAL A 547 37.52 -8.43 -9.67
N SER A 548 37.24 -8.90 -10.90
CA SER A 548 36.13 -8.35 -11.69
C SER A 548 34.77 -8.67 -11.09
N ILE A 549 34.61 -9.85 -10.50
CA ILE A 549 33.37 -10.23 -9.80
C ILE A 549 33.17 -9.31 -8.59
N THR A 550 34.20 -9.08 -7.77
CA THR A 550 34.14 -8.16 -6.63
C THR A 550 33.87 -6.72 -7.07
N LEU A 551 34.45 -6.26 -8.19
CA LEU A 551 34.17 -4.93 -8.73
C LEU A 551 32.70 -4.76 -9.14
N VAL A 552 32.06 -5.81 -9.66
CA VAL A 552 30.63 -5.78 -9.99
C VAL A 552 29.75 -5.83 -8.74
N LEU A 553 30.08 -6.70 -7.78
CA LEU A 553 29.24 -6.93 -6.60
C LEU A 553 29.41 -5.89 -5.48
N ALA A 554 30.58 -5.26 -5.33
CA ALA A 554 30.82 -4.35 -4.22
C ALA A 554 29.92 -3.08 -4.24
N PRO A 555 29.73 -2.38 -5.38
CA PRO A 555 28.78 -1.27 -5.45
C PRO A 555 27.35 -1.71 -5.17
N LEU A 556 26.96 -2.92 -5.63
CA LEU A 556 25.64 -3.49 -5.42
C LEU A 556 25.36 -3.76 -3.93
N VAL A 557 26.27 -4.45 -3.24
CA VAL A 557 26.13 -4.75 -1.81
C VAL A 557 26.07 -3.45 -1.00
N LEU A 558 26.91 -2.47 -1.35
CA LEU A 558 26.86 -1.14 -0.74
C LEU A 558 25.51 -0.46 -0.98
N SER A 559 24.96 -0.52 -2.19
CA SER A 559 23.64 0.03 -2.50
C SER A 559 22.53 -0.62 -1.68
N ALA A 560 22.56 -1.95 -1.54
CA ALA A 560 21.60 -2.69 -0.74
C ALA A 560 21.68 -2.28 0.74
N LEU A 561 22.88 -2.17 1.31
CA LEU A 561 23.08 -1.69 2.69
C LEU A 561 22.54 -0.28 2.89
N LEU A 562 22.80 0.63 1.93
CA LEU A 562 22.33 2.01 2.01
C LEU A 562 20.81 2.12 1.84
N LEU A 563 20.20 1.26 1.02
CA LEU A 563 18.75 1.16 0.91
C LEU A 563 18.13 0.68 2.23
N LEU A 564 18.73 -0.33 2.88
CA LEU A 564 18.29 -0.78 4.21
C LEU A 564 18.47 0.29 5.29
N ALA A 565 19.55 1.08 5.22
CA ALA A 565 19.72 2.21 6.12
C ALA A 565 18.67 3.32 5.86
N TYR A 566 18.31 3.54 4.59
CA TYR A 566 17.26 4.50 4.21
C TYR A 566 15.91 4.16 4.84
N THR A 567 15.48 2.88 4.80
CA THR A 567 14.18 2.47 5.37
C THR A 567 14.09 2.76 6.87
N VAL A 568 15.21 2.64 7.59
CA VAL A 568 15.31 2.95 9.02
C VAL A 568 15.30 4.46 9.29
N ILE A 569 16.13 5.23 8.58
CA ILE A 569 16.29 6.68 8.78
C ILE A 569 14.99 7.43 8.45
N PHE A 570 14.35 7.07 7.33
CA PHE A 570 13.16 7.74 6.83
C PHE A 570 11.85 7.11 7.31
N LYS A 571 11.92 6.07 8.16
CA LYS A 571 10.76 5.35 8.71
C LYS A 571 9.82 4.83 7.61
N SER A 572 10.39 4.29 6.54
CA SER A 572 9.68 3.64 5.44
C SER A 572 9.90 2.12 5.55
N PRO A 573 9.16 1.40 6.41
CA PRO A 573 9.35 -0.04 6.60
C PRO A 573 9.07 -0.84 5.32
N PHE A 574 9.60 -2.06 5.27
CA PHE A 574 9.17 -3.01 4.24
C PHE A 574 7.71 -3.40 4.47
N ASN A 575 6.97 -3.71 3.41
CA ASN A 575 5.57 -4.10 3.46
C ASN A 575 5.27 -5.05 2.29
N PHE A 576 4.03 -5.56 2.19
CA PHE A 576 3.67 -6.56 1.18
C PHE A 576 3.95 -6.15 -0.28
N ALA A 577 3.95 -4.85 -0.58
CA ALA A 577 4.19 -4.35 -1.92
C ALA A 577 5.69 -4.08 -2.18
N ASN A 578 6.36 -3.33 -1.31
CA ASN A 578 7.75 -2.89 -1.52
C ASN A 578 8.82 -3.95 -1.16
N VAL A 579 8.39 -5.11 -0.64
CA VAL A 579 9.24 -6.27 -0.33
C VAL A 579 10.07 -6.77 -1.52
N ILE A 580 9.58 -6.57 -2.75
CA ILE A 580 10.27 -7.02 -3.97
C ILE A 580 11.54 -6.22 -4.29
N VAL A 581 11.70 -5.04 -3.69
CA VAL A 581 12.74 -4.08 -4.11
C VAL A 581 14.14 -4.59 -3.83
N LEU A 582 14.37 -5.31 -2.73
CA LEU A 582 15.71 -5.78 -2.37
C LEU A 582 16.22 -6.88 -3.32
N PRO A 583 15.47 -7.95 -3.63
CA PRO A 583 15.86 -8.91 -4.67
C PRO A 583 15.98 -8.25 -6.05
N LEU A 584 15.07 -7.32 -6.38
CA LEU A 584 15.09 -6.63 -7.66
C LEU A 584 16.33 -5.74 -7.85
N LEU A 585 16.77 -5.07 -6.78
CA LEU A 585 18.01 -4.31 -6.77
C LEU A 585 19.21 -5.18 -7.16
N LEU A 586 19.24 -6.47 -6.79
CA LEU A 586 20.33 -7.38 -7.14
C LEU A 586 20.40 -7.68 -8.63
N GLY A 587 19.26 -7.75 -9.33
CA GLY A 587 19.25 -7.86 -10.79
C GLY A 587 19.69 -6.55 -11.45
N LEU A 588 18.95 -5.48 -11.16
CA LEU A 588 19.12 -4.18 -11.82
C LEU A 588 20.43 -3.49 -11.51
N GLY A 589 20.91 -3.60 -10.28
CA GLY A 589 22.08 -2.87 -9.83
C GLY A 589 23.39 -3.43 -10.38
N VAL A 590 23.38 -4.66 -10.87
CA VAL A 590 24.54 -5.33 -11.46
C VAL A 590 24.79 -4.85 -12.89
N ASP A 591 23.74 -4.50 -13.64
CA ASP A 591 23.81 -4.18 -15.07
C ASP A 591 24.76 -3.01 -15.36
N SER A 592 24.61 -1.91 -14.61
CA SER A 592 25.47 -0.73 -14.75
C SER A 592 26.94 -1.06 -14.48
N ALA A 593 27.21 -1.88 -13.47
CA ALA A 593 28.55 -2.30 -13.11
C ALA A 593 29.16 -3.28 -14.15
N ILE A 594 28.36 -4.18 -14.72
CA ILE A 594 28.76 -5.06 -15.84
C ILE A 594 29.25 -4.21 -17.02
N HIS A 595 28.45 -3.24 -17.46
CA HIS A 595 28.82 -2.39 -18.59
C HIS A 595 30.15 -1.65 -18.35
N TYR A 596 30.37 -1.14 -17.13
CA TYR A 596 31.63 -0.50 -16.74
C TYR A 596 32.81 -1.47 -16.75
N VAL A 597 32.68 -2.65 -16.13
CA VAL A 597 33.77 -3.63 -15.99
C VAL A 597 34.12 -4.27 -17.33
N MET A 598 33.12 -4.61 -18.15
CA MET A 598 33.35 -5.12 -19.50
C MET A 598 34.04 -4.07 -20.37
N ARG A 599 33.63 -2.80 -20.28
CA ARG A 599 34.29 -1.73 -21.05
C ARG A 599 35.73 -1.49 -20.61
N ALA A 600 35.99 -1.55 -19.31
CA ALA A 600 37.36 -1.46 -18.78
C ALA A 600 38.28 -2.57 -19.32
N ARG A 601 37.72 -3.75 -19.62
CA ARG A 601 38.46 -4.86 -20.24
C ARG A 601 38.70 -4.67 -21.73
N GLU A 602 37.70 -4.16 -22.47
CA GLU A 602 37.81 -3.92 -23.91
C GLU A 602 38.85 -2.85 -24.27
N ASP A 603 38.81 -1.68 -23.62
CA ASP A 603 39.69 -0.55 -23.95
C ASP A 603 41.09 -0.64 -23.29
N GLY A 604 41.28 -1.56 -22.33
CA GLY A 604 42.52 -1.77 -21.59
C GLY A 604 42.99 -0.54 -20.80
N ALA A 605 44.28 -0.49 -20.43
CA ALA A 605 44.88 0.63 -19.67
C ALA A 605 45.10 1.92 -20.48
N LYS A 606 44.77 1.94 -21.78
CA LYS A 606 45.11 3.03 -22.72
C LYS A 606 44.09 4.18 -22.74
N ARG A 607 42.84 3.94 -22.35
CA ARG A 607 41.78 4.96 -22.20
C ARG A 607 41.02 4.76 -20.90
N GLN A 608 40.67 5.84 -20.22
CA GLN A 608 39.81 5.73 -19.05
C GLN A 608 38.37 5.51 -19.52
N VAL A 609 37.65 4.57 -18.91
CA VAL A 609 36.23 4.29 -19.22
C VAL A 609 35.35 5.55 -19.15
N VAL A 610 35.76 6.55 -18.37
CA VAL A 610 35.09 7.86 -18.28
C VAL A 610 35.11 8.69 -19.56
N ASP A 611 35.99 8.38 -20.52
CA ASP A 611 36.07 9.07 -21.81
C ASP A 611 35.20 8.38 -22.90
N THR A 612 34.38 7.39 -22.54
CA THR A 612 33.50 6.65 -23.48
C THR A 612 32.04 7.09 -23.37
N THR A 613 31.16 6.52 -24.21
CA THR A 613 29.71 6.72 -24.13
C THR A 613 29.06 5.95 -22.97
N THR A 614 29.77 5.02 -22.31
CA THR A 614 29.23 4.14 -21.26
C THR A 614 28.71 4.89 -20.03
N PRO A 615 29.47 5.83 -19.40
CA PRO A 615 28.96 6.61 -18.27
C PRO A 615 27.68 7.38 -18.59
N ARG A 616 27.58 7.90 -19.81
CA ARG A 616 26.40 8.63 -20.28
C ARG A 616 25.23 7.70 -20.53
N ALA A 617 25.45 6.55 -21.14
CA ALA A 617 24.43 5.52 -21.32
C ALA A 617 23.85 5.07 -19.97
N VAL A 618 24.73 4.79 -19.00
CA VAL A 618 24.36 4.44 -17.62
C VAL A 618 23.57 5.57 -16.95
N LEU A 619 23.99 6.83 -17.10
CA LEU A 619 23.25 7.97 -16.54
C LEU A 619 21.85 8.11 -17.15
N ILE A 620 21.74 8.06 -18.48
CA ILE A 620 20.44 8.21 -19.17
C ILE A 620 19.52 7.04 -18.80
N SER A 621 20.04 5.81 -18.80
CA SER A 621 19.34 4.59 -18.35
C SER A 621 18.83 4.73 -16.90
N ALA A 622 19.70 5.16 -15.99
CA ALA A 622 19.29 5.39 -14.61
C ALA A 622 18.25 6.50 -14.49
N MET A 623 18.35 7.57 -15.27
CA MET A 623 17.35 8.65 -15.30
C MET A 623 16.00 8.18 -15.88
N THR A 624 15.99 7.31 -16.89
CA THR A 624 14.73 6.73 -17.41
C THR A 624 14.08 5.81 -16.38
N THR A 625 14.88 5.01 -15.68
CA THR A 625 14.41 4.11 -14.62
C THR A 625 13.91 4.89 -13.40
N ILE A 626 14.62 5.95 -12.98
CA ILE A 626 14.18 6.89 -11.93
C ILE A 626 12.88 7.58 -12.35
N GLY A 627 12.79 8.05 -13.60
CA GLY A 627 11.58 8.65 -14.12
C GLY A 627 10.41 7.67 -14.07
N SER A 628 10.62 6.42 -14.48
CA SER A 628 9.60 5.39 -14.48
C SER A 628 9.14 5.03 -13.06
N PHE A 629 10.05 4.65 -12.16
CA PHE A 629 9.69 4.31 -10.77
C PHE A 629 9.18 5.50 -9.97
N GLY A 630 9.63 6.71 -10.30
CA GLY A 630 9.14 7.94 -9.70
C GLY A 630 7.65 8.19 -9.97
N THR A 631 7.08 7.69 -11.08
CA THR A 631 5.63 7.81 -11.30
C THR A 631 4.81 6.89 -10.42
N LEU A 632 5.34 5.72 -10.04
CA LEU A 632 4.70 4.85 -9.04
C LEU A 632 4.66 5.52 -7.67
N TRP A 633 5.70 6.29 -7.31
CA TRP A 633 5.76 7.02 -6.04
C TRP A 633 4.59 8.00 -5.89
N LEU A 634 4.09 8.56 -7.00
CA LEU A 634 2.94 9.49 -7.01
C LEU A 634 1.58 8.79 -6.97
N SER A 635 1.53 7.46 -6.86
CA SER A 635 0.27 6.71 -6.81
C SER A 635 -0.52 7.00 -5.53
N PRO A 636 -1.87 7.12 -5.60
CA PRO A 636 -2.71 7.17 -4.40
C PRO A 636 -2.69 5.88 -3.58
N HIS A 637 -2.31 4.75 -4.20
CA HIS A 637 -2.16 3.49 -3.49
C HIS A 637 -0.81 3.43 -2.75
N MET A 638 -0.81 3.39 -1.42
CA MET A 638 0.41 3.46 -0.60
C MET A 638 1.36 2.29 -0.84
N GLY A 639 0.84 1.10 -1.17
CA GLY A 639 1.68 -0.02 -1.59
C GLY A 639 2.47 0.26 -2.88
N MET A 640 1.86 0.91 -3.88
CA MET A 640 2.57 1.25 -5.12
C MET A 640 3.49 2.46 -4.92
N SER A 641 3.04 3.43 -4.12
CA SER A 641 3.81 4.62 -3.74
C SER A 641 5.11 4.24 -3.04
N SER A 642 5.04 3.43 -1.99
CA SER A 642 6.22 2.97 -1.23
C SER A 642 7.14 2.06 -2.05
N MET A 643 6.60 1.25 -2.96
CA MET A 643 7.40 0.48 -3.91
C MET A 643 8.16 1.41 -4.87
N GLY A 644 7.49 2.41 -5.44
CA GLY A 644 8.08 3.42 -6.32
C GLY A 644 9.16 4.26 -5.63
N GLU A 645 8.91 4.66 -4.37
CA GLU A 645 9.89 5.33 -3.51
C GLU A 645 11.16 4.51 -3.36
N LEU A 646 11.05 3.28 -2.84
CA LEU A 646 12.23 2.45 -2.55
C LEU A 646 12.99 2.09 -3.84
N LEU A 647 12.29 1.82 -4.95
CA LEU A 647 12.95 1.57 -6.23
C LEU A 647 13.70 2.80 -6.74
N THR A 648 13.08 3.98 -6.67
CA THR A 648 13.70 5.23 -7.11
C THR A 648 14.97 5.52 -6.30
N ILE A 649 14.88 5.41 -4.98
CA ILE A 649 16.02 5.60 -4.07
C ILE A 649 17.10 4.53 -4.33
N ALA A 650 16.73 3.28 -4.53
CA ALA A 650 17.67 2.20 -4.80
C ALA A 650 18.48 2.45 -6.09
N ILE A 651 17.83 2.96 -7.15
CA ILE A 651 18.50 3.31 -8.41
C ILE A 651 19.36 4.57 -8.26
N ILE A 652 18.92 5.59 -7.52
CA ILE A 652 19.74 6.78 -7.22
C ILE A 652 21.02 6.36 -6.47
N ILE A 653 20.88 5.55 -5.42
CA ILE A 653 22.02 5.04 -4.66
C ILE A 653 22.94 4.23 -5.57
N THR A 654 22.39 3.35 -6.41
CA THR A 654 23.18 2.52 -7.32
C THR A 654 23.89 3.31 -8.41
N LEU A 655 23.26 4.36 -8.91
CA LEU A 655 23.87 5.29 -9.84
C LEU A 655 25.05 6.01 -9.17
N ILE A 656 24.90 6.48 -7.93
CA ILE A 656 25.96 7.13 -7.15
C ILE A 656 27.12 6.16 -6.89
N THR A 657 26.84 4.94 -6.41
CA THR A 657 27.90 3.96 -6.13
C THR A 657 28.60 3.51 -7.41
N THR A 658 27.89 3.36 -8.53
CA THR A 658 28.48 2.98 -9.81
C THR A 658 29.26 4.13 -10.46
N LEU A 659 28.77 5.37 -10.42
CA LEU A 659 29.44 6.51 -11.08
C LEU A 659 30.49 7.19 -10.22
N ILE A 660 30.58 6.95 -8.92
CA ILE A 660 31.57 7.60 -8.06
C ILE A 660 32.52 6.57 -7.45
N VAL A 661 31.99 5.47 -6.91
CA VAL A 661 32.77 4.52 -6.13
C VAL A 661 33.45 3.48 -7.02
N LEU A 662 32.74 2.90 -7.98
CA LEU A 662 33.27 1.83 -8.84
C LEU A 662 34.56 2.22 -9.60
N PRO A 663 34.67 3.39 -10.27
CA PRO A 663 35.86 3.64 -11.08
C PRO A 663 37.10 3.90 -10.23
N GLN A 664 36.95 4.26 -8.96
CA GLN A 664 38.06 4.32 -8.00
C GLN A 664 38.60 2.92 -7.69
N PHE A 665 37.70 1.97 -7.43
CA PHE A 665 38.09 0.56 -7.24
C PHE A 665 38.74 -0.03 -8.49
N ILE A 666 38.24 0.30 -9.68
CA ILE A 666 38.85 -0.10 -10.96
C ILE A 666 40.27 0.49 -11.08
N ALA A 667 40.45 1.79 -10.79
CA ALA A 667 41.76 2.43 -10.88
C ALA A 667 42.79 1.81 -9.92
N TRP A 668 42.34 1.35 -8.75
CA TRP A 668 43.21 0.74 -7.73
C TRP A 668 43.63 -0.69 -8.09
N THR A 669 42.72 -1.47 -8.68
CA THR A 669 42.90 -2.90 -8.96
C THR A 669 43.48 -3.17 -10.35
N ILE A 670 42.92 -2.54 -11.39
CA ILE A 670 43.33 -2.74 -12.80
C ILE A 670 44.52 -1.82 -13.14
N GLY A 671 44.57 -0.61 -12.57
CA GLY A 671 45.66 0.35 -12.80
C GLY A 671 47.00 0.02 -12.11
N ARG A 672 47.03 -0.95 -11.17
CA ARG A 672 48.23 -1.37 -10.41
C ARG A 672 48.56 -2.87 -10.50
N GLY A 673 47.76 -3.67 -11.22
CA GLY A 673 47.95 -5.13 -11.32
C GLY A 673 49.18 -5.55 -12.16
N PRO A 674 49.66 -6.81 -12.01
CA PRO A 674 50.85 -7.34 -12.69
C PRO A 674 50.80 -7.26 -14.23
N VAL A 675 49.60 -7.15 -14.82
CA VAL A 675 49.39 -6.91 -16.26
C VAL A 675 49.94 -5.56 -16.72
N ALA A 676 49.91 -4.52 -15.87
CA ALA A 676 50.50 -3.22 -16.17
C ALA A 676 52.04 -3.22 -16.12
N LYS A 677 52.66 -4.22 -15.46
CA LYS A 677 54.12 -4.42 -15.49
C LYS A 677 54.58 -5.10 -16.78
N ALA A 678 53.76 -5.98 -17.36
CA ALA A 678 54.07 -6.63 -18.64
C ALA A 678 54.02 -5.63 -19.83
N ALA A 679 53.11 -4.66 -19.80
CA ALA A 679 52.99 -3.63 -20.84
C ALA A 679 54.07 -2.51 -20.79
N LYS A 680 54.99 -2.56 -19.81
CA LYS A 680 56.09 -1.60 -19.65
C LYS A 680 57.45 -2.13 -20.07
N GLN A 681 57.55 -3.36 -20.58
CA GLN A 681 58.78 -3.79 -21.23
C GLN A 681 58.86 -3.15 -22.62
N PRO A 682 59.92 -2.38 -22.93
CA PRO A 682 60.11 -1.88 -24.29
C PRO A 682 60.31 -3.09 -25.20
N VAL A 683 59.47 -3.19 -26.24
CA VAL A 683 59.72 -4.09 -27.35
C VAL A 683 60.97 -3.55 -28.06
N ASP A 684 62.01 -4.38 -28.09
CA ASP A 684 63.27 -4.11 -28.74
C ASP A 684 63.02 -3.98 -30.26
N ASP A 685 63.20 -2.77 -30.80
CA ASP A 685 63.12 -2.48 -32.24
C ASP A 685 64.38 -3.05 -32.93
N GLY A 686 64.38 -4.37 -33.14
CA GLY A 686 65.42 -5.11 -33.83
C GLY A 686 64.92 -5.68 -35.16
N ALA A 687 65.50 -5.19 -36.26
CA ALA A 687 65.57 -5.81 -37.59
C ALA A 687 64.48 -5.47 -38.63
N HIS A 688 64.60 -4.27 -39.22
CA HIS A 688 64.48 -4.12 -40.68
C HIS A 688 65.86 -3.80 -41.27
N LYS A 689 66.60 -4.83 -41.69
CA LYS A 689 67.67 -4.77 -42.70
C LYS A 689 67.98 -6.20 -43.19
N ALA A 690 67.39 -6.57 -44.31
CA ALA A 690 67.94 -7.35 -45.44
C ALA A 690 66.79 -7.65 -46.40
#